data_AF-A0A917TUT4-F1
#
_entry.id   AF-A0A917TUT4-F1
#
_cell.length_a   1.000
_cell.length_b   1.000
_cell.length_c   1.000
_cell.angle_alpha   90.00
_cell.angle_beta   90.00
_cell.angle_gamma   90.00
#
_symmetry.space_group_name_H-M   'P 1'
#
loop_
_entity.id
_entity.type
_entity.pdbx_description
1 polymer ?
#
loop_
_entity_poly.entity_id
_entity_poly.type
_entity_poly.pdbx_seq_one_letter_code
_entity_poly.pdbx_strand_id
1 'polypeptide(L)'
;MVKNKSLDTLYQKLLNKLQKKVKIDWEAVFDKEKEIFLKKLKSELSEVPVVKGWTKGKPITKTHPNILKIWSKANEDLGIFPENFSAGTPKQCAIFNCPRNPQHPPYIKRIFLVANKGQDCPYCKNSKLCLENSFGYKNQAFLPLWISNENDYTPFHFNVSSSYQAAILCGDCKKEALKHKITNLRDIRYCSNCKNNNRKIGTIKKNKYPKLERLYDDLWMNLLKGNSIDWEKVTKQEEKILTEEILSSNFKKLKKIKLKFTPISESHPKLIKEQWHTEINDLLGLKPDDIPAGSSQFAVFFCGRKDLNHPPHLSSIANKVYHSQGCPFCTSNKVCLTNSLAFNSPNIALTWNNELNNKGINPFKITPGGSKYKYYWYCPECNNDKWYTTPNDRKKYNSCNKCRKGYSTSFPEHAIYFYLRRLFKNCENRALLDGFEIDVLLQSYSVGIEYNGEYFHHNKKKADAHKLRAMEGKIDLLIIKESDKKIFHNSKRQFVHKVSKGYGSKEYFNTLEECIKKCIHYILKKNHNITRVGEFDIDIKRDQYIIQKEISHKLDNHIFQTHPCLKSHWDFERNNKNGIKPESYTFGSNKFAYWKCECGETYKRYIKTMSYSNKIIGCDDCRKKYFAKKIGSYQSTISTVEKKDNITQTHPQIKYMWDYELNGEIKPEYFRRGSAKEVYMKINGETKYIKIHNAIKIIEKSSNKLI
;
A
#
# COMPACT_ATOMS: atom_id res chain seq x y z
N MET A 1 27.77 -18.46 34.80
CA MET A 1 28.55 -17.74 33.77
C MET A 1 29.70 -17.08 34.48
N VAL A 2 30.94 -17.46 34.18
CA VAL A 2 32.12 -16.74 34.69
C VAL A 2 32.25 -15.48 33.82
N LYS A 3 32.13 -14.29 34.42
CA LYS A 3 32.30 -13.01 33.71
C LYS A 3 33.69 -12.99 33.07
N ASN A 4 33.75 -13.04 31.73
CA ASN A 4 35.00 -12.92 31.00
C ASN A 4 34.92 -11.61 30.20
N LYS A 5 35.55 -10.55 30.75
CA LYS A 5 35.53 -9.20 30.16
C LYS A 5 35.94 -9.18 28.69
N SER A 6 36.85 -10.07 28.27
CA SER A 6 37.30 -10.18 26.89
C SER A 6 36.21 -10.75 25.96
N LEU A 7 35.48 -11.78 26.40
CA LEU A 7 34.31 -12.30 25.67
C LEU A 7 33.19 -11.28 25.62
N ASP A 8 32.90 -10.60 26.75
CA ASP A 8 31.87 -9.57 26.82
C ASP A 8 32.16 -8.45 25.79
N THR A 9 33.42 -8.00 25.73
CA THR A 9 33.88 -6.98 24.78
C THR A 9 33.77 -7.46 23.34
N LEU A 10 34.17 -8.71 23.04
CA LEU A 10 34.06 -9.29 21.71
C LEU A 10 32.60 -9.30 21.24
N TYR A 11 31.70 -9.80 22.08
CA TYR A 11 30.29 -9.94 21.74
C TYR A 11 29.54 -8.61 21.66
N GLN A 12 29.90 -7.61 22.47
CA GLN A 12 29.36 -6.25 22.34
C GLN A 12 29.78 -5.61 21.00
N LYS A 13 31.06 -5.72 20.62
CA LYS A 13 31.56 -5.21 19.34
C LYS A 13 30.87 -5.91 18.16
N LEU A 14 30.69 -7.23 18.25
CA LEU A 14 29.99 -8.02 17.24
C LEU A 14 28.52 -7.56 17.09
N LEU A 15 27.79 -7.42 18.19
CA LEU A 15 26.40 -6.95 18.17
C LEU A 15 26.29 -5.57 17.53
N ASN A 16 27.15 -4.62 17.91
CA ASN A 16 27.16 -3.27 17.37
C ASN A 16 27.37 -3.25 15.85
N LYS A 17 28.36 -4.01 15.35
CA LYS A 17 28.60 -4.14 13.91
C LYS A 17 27.38 -4.73 13.17
N LEU A 18 26.76 -5.76 13.72
CA LEU A 18 25.58 -6.41 13.14
C LEU A 18 24.36 -5.50 13.13
N GLN A 19 24.13 -4.73 14.19
CA GLN A 19 23.05 -3.73 14.24
C GLN A 19 23.25 -2.59 13.23
N LYS A 20 24.50 -2.21 12.97
CA LYS A 20 24.88 -1.24 11.93
C LYS A 20 24.95 -1.83 10.51
N LYS A 21 24.56 -3.11 10.33
CA LYS A 21 24.63 -3.84 9.05
C LYS A 21 26.03 -3.83 8.41
N VAL A 22 27.08 -3.74 9.22
CA VAL A 22 28.47 -3.85 8.74
C VAL A 22 28.75 -5.31 8.41
N LYS A 23 29.40 -5.57 7.26
CA LYS A 23 29.82 -6.92 6.87
C LYS A 23 30.73 -7.51 7.96
N ILE A 24 30.44 -8.73 8.39
CA ILE A 24 31.22 -9.44 9.41
C ILE A 24 32.13 -10.46 8.75
N ASP A 25 33.40 -10.41 9.10
CA ASP A 25 34.33 -11.53 8.92
C ASP A 25 34.12 -12.49 10.09
N TRP A 26 33.39 -13.58 9.84
CA TRP A 26 33.03 -14.54 10.87
C TRP A 26 34.22 -15.40 11.31
N GLU A 27 35.13 -15.70 10.39
CA GLU A 27 36.30 -16.53 10.68
C GLU A 27 37.21 -15.83 11.68
N ALA A 28 37.50 -14.54 11.46
CA ALA A 28 38.24 -13.72 12.41
C ALA A 28 37.58 -13.61 13.79
N VAL A 29 36.24 -13.60 13.85
CA VAL A 29 35.50 -13.55 15.12
C VAL A 29 35.58 -14.89 15.86
N PHE A 30 35.45 -16.02 15.15
CA PHE A 30 35.60 -17.35 15.74
C PHE A 30 37.02 -17.57 16.25
N ASP A 31 38.04 -17.17 15.51
CA ASP A 31 39.42 -17.34 15.94
C ASP A 31 39.74 -16.49 17.17
N LYS A 32 39.19 -15.27 17.24
CA LYS A 32 39.30 -14.44 18.43
C LYS A 32 38.56 -15.03 19.64
N GLU A 33 37.40 -15.65 19.43
CA GLU A 33 36.70 -16.38 20.50
C GLU A 33 37.57 -17.55 21.00
N LYS A 34 38.10 -18.37 20.09
CA LYS A 34 38.99 -19.50 20.42
C LYS A 34 40.21 -19.05 21.20
N GLU A 35 40.85 -17.95 20.81
CA GLU A 35 42.01 -17.37 21.50
C GLU A 35 41.68 -17.03 22.95
N ILE A 36 40.54 -16.36 23.18
CA ILE A 36 40.09 -15.98 24.53
C ILE A 36 39.82 -17.23 25.39
N PHE A 37 39.16 -18.25 24.82
CA PHE A 37 38.95 -19.53 25.53
C PHE A 37 40.28 -20.22 25.82
N LEU A 38 41.18 -20.31 24.82
CA LEU A 38 42.45 -21.01 24.96
C LEU A 38 43.32 -20.39 26.06
N LYS A 39 43.41 -19.05 26.12
CA LYS A 39 44.11 -18.33 27.19
C LYS A 39 43.56 -18.69 28.57
N LYS A 40 42.23 -18.78 28.69
CA LYS A 40 41.57 -19.19 29.93
C LYS A 40 41.87 -20.64 30.30
N LEU A 41 41.78 -21.56 29.34
CA LEU A 41 42.02 -22.99 29.60
C LEU A 41 43.49 -23.27 29.97
N LYS A 42 44.44 -22.55 29.38
CA LYS A 42 45.85 -22.63 29.78
C LYS A 42 46.04 -22.20 31.23
N SER A 43 45.44 -21.08 31.63
CA SER A 43 45.45 -20.61 33.02
C SER A 43 44.81 -21.62 33.99
N GLU A 44 43.66 -22.20 33.61
CA GLU A 44 42.96 -23.21 34.43
C GLU A 44 43.79 -24.49 34.59
N LEU A 45 44.56 -24.91 33.58
CA LEU A 45 45.41 -26.10 33.65
C LEU A 45 46.78 -25.85 34.27
N SER A 46 47.34 -24.64 34.18
CA SER A 46 48.64 -24.34 34.80
C SER A 46 48.58 -24.41 36.33
N GLU A 47 47.40 -24.22 36.92
CA GLU A 47 47.16 -24.37 38.36
C GLU A 47 47.08 -25.84 38.81
N VAL A 48 46.97 -26.79 37.86
CA VAL A 48 46.85 -28.22 38.15
C VAL A 48 48.19 -28.90 37.89
N PRO A 49 48.84 -29.52 38.90
CA PRO A 49 50.09 -30.22 38.69
C PRO A 49 49.95 -31.31 37.63
N VAL A 50 50.89 -31.35 36.68
CA VAL A 50 50.99 -32.46 35.74
C VAL A 50 51.26 -33.73 36.54
N VAL A 51 50.32 -34.68 36.51
CA VAL A 51 50.45 -35.94 37.22
C VAL A 51 51.46 -36.78 36.45
N LYS A 52 52.75 -36.64 36.79
CA LYS A 52 53.84 -37.52 36.35
C LYS A 52 53.74 -38.86 37.09
N GLY A 53 52.66 -39.59 36.86
CA GLY A 53 52.48 -40.94 37.39
C GLY A 53 52.85 -41.94 36.31
N TRP A 54 53.82 -42.81 36.58
CA TRP A 54 54.19 -43.95 35.74
C TRP A 54 52.95 -44.83 35.52
N THR A 55 52.19 -44.59 34.44
CA THR A 55 51.00 -45.37 34.14
C THR A 55 51.43 -46.62 33.41
N LYS A 56 51.47 -47.78 34.09
CA LYS A 56 51.63 -49.10 33.47
C LYS A 56 50.75 -49.19 32.20
N GLY A 57 51.37 -49.29 31.03
CA GLY A 57 50.67 -49.42 29.75
C GLY A 57 51.42 -48.81 28.56
N LYS A 58 51.06 -49.23 27.34
CA LYS A 58 51.56 -48.64 26.10
C LYS A 58 51.08 -47.17 25.98
N PRO A 59 51.88 -46.25 25.41
CA PRO A 59 51.47 -44.86 25.18
C PRO A 59 50.13 -44.75 24.46
N ILE A 60 49.36 -43.71 24.79
CA ILE A 60 48.06 -43.47 24.17
C ILE A 60 48.17 -43.22 22.66
N THR A 61 49.33 -42.72 22.21
CA THR A 61 49.67 -42.54 20.80
C THR A 61 49.69 -43.86 20.03
N LYS A 62 50.04 -44.98 20.69
CA LYS A 62 50.06 -46.32 20.08
C LYS A 62 48.71 -47.04 20.19
N THR A 63 48.00 -46.85 21.30
CA THR A 63 46.76 -47.59 21.58
C THR A 63 45.52 -46.89 21.02
N HIS A 64 45.52 -45.56 20.93
CA HIS A 64 44.39 -44.74 20.51
C HIS A 64 44.84 -43.59 19.58
N PRO A 65 45.40 -43.89 18.40
CA PRO A 65 46.02 -42.89 17.52
C PRO A 65 45.05 -41.78 17.07
N ASN A 66 43.74 -42.05 17.02
CA ASN A 66 42.71 -41.07 16.69
C ASN A 66 42.60 -39.90 17.69
N ILE A 67 43.16 -40.03 18.90
CA ILE A 67 43.21 -38.93 19.87
C ILE A 67 44.14 -37.81 19.41
N LEU A 68 45.21 -38.14 18.68
CA LEU A 68 46.16 -37.14 18.19
C LEU A 68 45.50 -36.12 17.26
N LYS A 69 44.49 -36.55 16.48
CA LYS A 69 43.72 -35.67 15.57
C LYS A 69 42.98 -34.55 16.28
N ILE A 70 42.63 -34.76 17.56
CA ILE A 70 41.91 -33.78 18.38
C ILE A 70 42.77 -33.21 19.50
N TRP A 71 44.05 -33.58 19.58
CA TRP A 71 44.96 -33.06 20.59
C TRP A 71 45.31 -31.61 20.26
N SER A 72 45.18 -30.71 21.24
CA SER A 72 45.56 -29.32 21.04
C SER A 72 47.07 -29.14 21.20
N LYS A 73 47.71 -28.41 20.28
CA LYS A 73 49.13 -28.03 20.41
C LYS A 73 49.42 -27.22 21.67
N ALA A 74 48.43 -26.51 22.19
CA ALA A 74 48.53 -25.74 23.43
C ALA A 74 48.88 -26.56 24.68
N ASN A 75 48.74 -27.88 24.63
CA ASN A 75 49.18 -28.78 25.69
C ASN A 75 50.71 -28.84 25.82
N GLU A 76 51.45 -28.60 24.73
CA GLU A 76 52.92 -28.60 24.71
C GLU A 76 53.45 -27.49 25.63
N ASP A 77 52.85 -26.30 25.57
CA ASP A 77 53.16 -25.17 26.46
C ASP A 77 52.92 -25.48 27.95
N LEU A 78 52.10 -26.49 28.24
CA LEU A 78 51.77 -26.94 29.59
C LEU A 78 52.60 -28.17 30.01
N GLY A 79 53.52 -28.64 29.16
CA GLY A 79 54.30 -29.85 29.39
C GLY A 79 53.48 -31.15 29.34
N ILE A 80 52.30 -31.13 28.72
CA ILE A 80 51.38 -32.26 28.63
C ILE A 80 51.53 -32.90 27.23
N PHE A 81 52.42 -33.89 27.13
CA PHE A 81 52.69 -34.60 25.89
C PHE A 81 51.96 -35.96 25.83
N PRO A 82 51.28 -36.30 24.73
CA PRO A 82 50.43 -37.49 24.67
C PRO A 82 51.22 -38.80 24.88
N GLU A 83 52.47 -38.89 24.44
CA GLU A 83 53.37 -40.03 24.62
C GLU A 83 53.63 -40.39 26.10
N ASN A 84 53.47 -39.43 27.01
CA ASN A 84 53.71 -39.61 28.44
C ASN A 84 52.53 -40.24 29.19
N PHE A 85 51.41 -40.49 28.51
CA PHE A 85 50.17 -40.97 29.14
C PHE A 85 49.66 -42.25 28.48
N SER A 86 49.10 -43.16 29.28
CA SER A 86 48.36 -44.33 28.78
C SER A 86 46.85 -44.09 28.81
N ALA A 87 46.07 -44.94 28.11
CA ALA A 87 44.61 -44.88 28.13
C ALA A 87 44.00 -45.08 29.54
N GLY A 88 44.76 -45.62 30.49
CA GLY A 88 44.34 -45.83 31.88
C GLY A 88 44.53 -44.62 32.81
N THR A 89 45.09 -43.50 32.33
CA THR A 89 45.46 -42.34 33.17
C THR A 89 44.22 -41.60 33.74
N PRO A 90 43.83 -41.82 35.01
CA PRO A 90 42.46 -41.52 35.43
C PRO A 90 42.23 -40.04 35.80
N LYS A 91 43.30 -39.31 36.13
CA LYS A 91 43.22 -37.95 36.70
C LYS A 91 43.73 -36.84 35.78
N GLN A 92 44.59 -37.13 34.80
CA GLN A 92 45.17 -36.09 33.94
C GLN A 92 44.13 -35.51 32.97
N CYS A 93 44.06 -34.18 32.95
CA CYS A 93 43.31 -33.41 31.97
C CYS A 93 44.24 -32.88 30.87
N ALA A 94 43.69 -32.70 29.67
CA ALA A 94 44.35 -32.03 28.55
C ALA A 94 43.33 -31.19 27.79
N ILE A 95 43.83 -30.29 26.93
CA ILE A 95 43.05 -29.48 26.02
C ILE A 95 42.83 -30.25 24.71
N PHE A 96 41.58 -30.36 24.30
CA PHE A 96 41.17 -31.03 23.07
C PHE A 96 40.44 -30.06 22.14
N ASN A 97 40.61 -30.27 20.84
CA ASN A 97 39.85 -29.64 19.78
C ASN A 97 38.58 -30.45 19.49
N CYS A 98 37.58 -29.82 18.89
CA CYS A 98 36.37 -30.53 18.51
C CYS A 98 36.62 -31.43 17.27
N PRO A 99 36.28 -32.73 17.29
CA PRO A 99 36.45 -33.61 16.14
C PRO A 99 35.49 -33.32 14.97
N ARG A 100 34.40 -32.58 15.21
CA ARG A 100 33.30 -32.42 14.23
C ARG A 100 33.17 -31.01 13.69
N ASN A 101 33.50 -29.99 14.48
CA ASN A 101 33.38 -28.60 14.06
C ASN A 101 34.65 -27.82 14.43
N PRO A 102 35.47 -27.39 13.45
CA PRO A 102 36.69 -26.62 13.70
C PRO A 102 36.41 -25.21 14.25
N GLN A 103 35.18 -24.70 14.17
CA GLN A 103 34.79 -23.40 14.73
C GLN A 103 34.58 -23.44 16.25
N HIS A 104 34.39 -24.63 16.83
CA HIS A 104 34.24 -24.74 18.28
C HIS A 104 35.53 -24.36 19.01
N PRO A 105 35.41 -23.65 20.14
CA PRO A 105 36.55 -23.45 21.03
C PRO A 105 37.14 -24.78 21.51
N PRO A 106 38.44 -24.79 21.83
CA PRO A 106 39.04 -25.92 22.52
C PRO A 106 38.40 -26.12 23.90
N TYR A 107 38.54 -27.32 24.48
CA TYR A 107 37.97 -27.63 25.79
C TYR A 107 38.86 -28.56 26.60
N ILE A 108 38.80 -28.44 27.93
CA ILE A 108 39.47 -29.35 28.85
C ILE A 108 38.63 -30.61 29.07
N LYS A 109 39.28 -31.78 29.03
CA LYS A 109 38.68 -33.08 29.42
C LYS A 109 39.77 -34.02 29.97
N ARG A 110 39.37 -35.02 30.75
CA ARG A 110 40.29 -36.07 31.22
C ARG A 110 40.69 -36.98 30.06
N ILE A 111 41.99 -37.29 29.96
CA ILE A 111 42.55 -38.15 28.90
C ILE A 111 41.86 -39.52 28.90
N PHE A 112 41.71 -40.15 30.06
CA PHE A 112 41.00 -41.43 30.22
C PHE A 112 39.58 -41.42 29.64
N LEU A 113 38.82 -40.33 29.83
CA LEU A 113 37.44 -40.24 29.33
C LEU A 113 37.40 -40.13 27.81
N VAL A 114 38.35 -39.40 27.22
CA VAL A 114 38.45 -39.26 25.77
C VAL A 114 38.86 -40.60 25.12
N ALA A 115 39.74 -41.35 25.78
CA ALA A 115 40.21 -42.65 25.31
C ALA A 115 39.12 -43.74 25.37
N ASN A 116 38.47 -43.89 26.53
CA ASN A 116 37.62 -45.06 26.79
C ASN A 116 36.12 -44.78 26.67
N LYS A 117 35.67 -43.53 26.83
CA LYS A 117 34.24 -43.16 26.83
C LYS A 117 33.82 -42.27 25.65
N GLY A 118 34.74 -42.00 24.72
CA GLY A 118 34.46 -41.29 23.47
C GLY A 118 34.85 -39.81 23.45
N GLN A 119 35.06 -39.31 22.23
CA GLN A 119 35.55 -37.97 21.90
C GLN A 119 34.43 -36.90 21.87
N ASP A 120 33.56 -36.95 22.87
CA ASP A 120 32.43 -36.05 22.93
C ASP A 120 32.85 -34.61 23.24
N CYS A 121 32.52 -33.70 22.32
CA CYS A 121 32.70 -32.26 22.46
C CYS A 121 31.53 -31.63 23.25
N PRO A 122 31.81 -30.83 24.30
CA PRO A 122 30.77 -30.24 25.14
C PRO A 122 29.89 -29.22 24.41
N TYR A 123 30.43 -28.55 23.38
CA TYR A 123 29.70 -27.59 22.56
C TYR A 123 28.74 -28.30 21.59
N CYS A 124 29.17 -29.41 20.97
CA CYS A 124 28.30 -30.26 20.13
C CYS A 124 27.11 -30.81 20.92
N LYS A 125 27.32 -31.12 22.20
CA LYS A 125 26.27 -31.59 23.12
C LYS A 125 25.45 -30.45 23.73
N ASN A 126 25.72 -29.19 23.38
CA ASN A 126 25.09 -27.99 23.97
C ASN A 126 25.23 -27.89 25.50
N SER A 127 26.19 -28.62 26.10
CA SER A 127 26.48 -28.58 27.54
C SER A 127 27.36 -27.38 27.92
N LYS A 128 28.09 -26.82 26.95
CA LYS A 128 28.82 -25.55 27.06
C LYS A 128 28.40 -24.61 25.93
N LEU A 129 28.43 -23.31 26.22
CA LEU A 129 28.15 -22.24 25.28
C LEU A 129 29.41 -21.83 24.51
N CYS A 130 29.28 -21.61 23.22
CA CYS A 130 30.20 -20.90 22.34
C CYS A 130 29.39 -20.01 21.38
N LEU A 131 30.07 -19.18 20.59
CA LEU A 131 29.41 -18.29 19.63
C LEU A 131 28.54 -19.08 18.66
N GLU A 132 29.02 -20.20 18.12
CA GLU A 132 28.32 -20.97 17.09
C GLU A 132 27.00 -21.59 17.57
N ASN A 133 26.91 -21.97 18.86
CA ASN A 133 25.68 -22.48 19.47
C ASN A 133 24.92 -21.43 20.29
N SER A 134 25.36 -20.17 20.26
CA SER A 134 24.66 -19.06 20.90
C SER A 134 23.35 -18.68 20.20
N PHE A 135 22.45 -18.08 20.96
CA PHE A 135 21.18 -17.56 20.50
C PHE A 135 21.38 -16.52 19.40
N GLY A 136 22.28 -15.56 19.61
CA GLY A 136 22.56 -14.50 18.66
C GLY A 136 23.07 -15.00 17.31
N TYR A 137 23.93 -16.01 17.30
CA TYR A 137 24.45 -16.59 16.07
C TYR A 137 23.37 -17.41 15.33
N LYS A 138 22.60 -18.23 16.05
CA LYS A 138 21.51 -19.03 15.44
C LYS A 138 20.32 -18.18 15.00
N ASN A 139 20.10 -17.00 15.59
CA ASN A 139 18.92 -16.15 15.38
C ASN A 139 19.27 -14.72 14.95
N GLN A 140 20.11 -14.58 13.92
CA GLN A 140 20.62 -13.27 13.49
C GLN A 140 19.54 -12.23 13.16
N ALA A 141 18.36 -12.69 12.71
CA ALA A 141 17.21 -11.83 12.42
C ALA A 141 16.70 -11.01 13.62
N PHE A 142 17.03 -11.42 14.85
CA PHE A 142 16.62 -10.73 16.09
C PHE A 142 17.64 -9.68 16.56
N LEU A 143 18.88 -9.73 16.05
CA LEU A 143 19.95 -8.84 16.51
C LEU A 143 19.63 -7.35 16.28
N PRO A 144 19.03 -6.93 15.14
CA PRO A 144 18.63 -5.54 14.93
C PRO A 144 17.53 -5.05 15.89
N LEU A 145 16.86 -5.97 16.58
CA LEU A 145 15.78 -5.69 17.51
C LEU A 145 16.24 -5.71 18.97
N TRP A 146 17.48 -6.11 19.25
CA TRP A 146 18.01 -6.20 20.60
C TRP A 146 18.23 -4.82 21.22
N ILE A 147 17.67 -4.58 22.41
CA ILE A 147 17.77 -3.30 23.10
C ILE A 147 18.96 -3.36 24.06
N SER A 148 20.13 -2.91 23.59
CA SER A 148 21.40 -3.08 24.33
C SER A 148 21.43 -2.37 25.68
N ASN A 149 20.69 -1.26 25.85
CA ASN A 149 20.60 -0.51 27.10
C ASN A 149 19.59 -1.09 28.11
N GLU A 150 18.76 -2.05 27.71
CA GLU A 150 17.77 -2.70 28.59
C GLU A 150 18.12 -4.17 28.91
N ASN A 151 19.24 -4.68 28.38
CA ASN A 151 19.71 -6.04 28.61
C ASN A 151 21.13 -6.03 29.19
N ASP A 152 21.33 -6.81 30.26
CA ASP A 152 22.64 -6.95 30.92
C ASP A 152 23.70 -7.63 30.05
N TYR A 153 23.26 -8.44 29.08
CA TYR A 153 24.13 -9.23 28.21
C TYR A 153 23.69 -9.14 26.75
N THR A 154 24.61 -9.47 25.85
CA THR A 154 24.30 -9.57 24.42
C THR A 154 23.64 -10.92 24.08
N PRO A 155 23.01 -11.05 22.90
CA PRO A 155 22.43 -12.30 22.40
C PRO A 155 23.40 -13.49 22.35
N PHE A 156 24.71 -13.25 22.31
CA PHE A 156 25.74 -14.27 22.18
C PHE A 156 26.10 -14.96 23.50
N HIS A 157 25.59 -14.44 24.62
CA HIS A 157 25.86 -14.95 25.97
C HIS A 157 24.93 -16.08 26.42
N PHE A 158 24.00 -16.49 25.57
CA PHE A 158 23.00 -17.50 25.91
C PHE A 158 22.86 -18.50 24.77
N ASN A 159 22.49 -19.74 25.08
CA ASN A 159 22.03 -20.69 24.08
C ASN A 159 20.52 -20.48 23.81
N VAL A 160 19.99 -21.14 22.79
CA VAL A 160 18.57 -21.03 22.41
C VAL A 160 17.59 -21.60 23.46
N SER A 161 18.08 -22.41 24.41
CA SER A 161 17.27 -23.01 25.48
C SER A 161 17.30 -22.22 26.80
N SER A 162 18.03 -21.12 26.86
CA SER A 162 18.18 -20.32 28.09
C SER A 162 16.85 -19.68 28.51
N SER A 163 16.61 -19.66 29.82
CA SER A 163 15.45 -18.99 30.43
C SER A 163 15.61 -17.46 30.54
N TYR A 164 16.70 -16.89 30.02
CA TYR A 164 16.96 -15.44 30.06
C TYR A 164 15.82 -14.63 29.47
N GLN A 165 15.41 -13.57 30.16
CA GLN A 165 14.37 -12.65 29.71
C GLN A 165 15.03 -11.44 29.04
N ALA A 166 14.88 -11.35 27.72
CA ALA A 166 15.45 -10.26 26.94
C ALA A 166 14.40 -9.19 26.62
N ALA A 167 14.82 -7.92 26.68
CA ALA A 167 14.11 -6.78 26.13
C ALA A 167 14.44 -6.62 24.64
N ILE A 168 13.44 -6.78 23.77
CA ILE A 168 13.62 -6.62 22.33
C ILE A 168 12.50 -5.78 21.72
N LEU A 169 12.82 -5.00 20.68
CA LEU A 169 11.84 -4.24 19.94
C LEU A 169 10.91 -5.19 19.16
N CYS A 170 9.63 -4.84 19.09
CA CYS A 170 8.69 -5.50 18.21
C CYS A 170 9.20 -5.49 16.76
N GLY A 171 9.30 -6.66 16.15
CA GLY A 171 9.85 -6.84 14.80
C GLY A 171 9.03 -6.18 13.68
N ASP A 172 7.74 -5.91 13.93
CA ASP A 172 6.85 -5.26 12.96
C ASP A 172 6.80 -3.75 13.16
N CYS A 173 6.36 -3.28 14.33
CA CYS A 173 6.16 -1.85 14.56
C CYS A 173 7.45 -1.13 14.96
N LYS A 174 8.44 -1.83 15.51
CA LYS A 174 9.70 -1.30 16.07
C LYS A 174 9.52 -0.20 17.12
N LYS A 175 8.33 -0.08 17.72
CA LYS A 175 7.97 0.98 18.66
C LYS A 175 7.89 0.52 20.11
N GLU A 176 7.65 -0.77 20.34
CA GLU A 176 7.38 -1.31 21.68
C GLU A 176 8.49 -2.29 22.07
N ALA A 177 9.05 -2.08 23.26
CA ALA A 177 10.00 -2.99 23.89
C ALA A 177 9.25 -4.14 24.58
N LEU A 178 9.63 -5.37 24.29
CA LEU A 178 8.99 -6.59 24.77
C LEU A 178 9.98 -7.36 25.63
N LYS A 179 9.62 -7.65 26.89
CA LYS A 179 10.46 -8.40 27.81
C LYS A 179 9.91 -9.80 28.02
N HIS A 180 10.59 -10.80 27.45
CA HIS A 180 10.14 -12.19 27.48
C HIS A 180 11.31 -13.17 27.42
N LYS A 181 11.07 -14.43 27.80
CA LYS A 181 12.07 -15.51 27.73
C LYS A 181 12.48 -15.76 26.28
N ILE A 182 13.78 -15.84 26.01
CA ILE A 182 14.30 -16.03 24.64
C ILE A 182 13.92 -17.38 24.01
N THR A 183 13.53 -18.37 24.82
CA THR A 183 12.94 -19.64 24.35
C THR A 183 11.62 -19.45 23.62
N ASN A 184 10.89 -18.36 23.88
CA ASN A 184 9.59 -18.09 23.26
C ASN A 184 9.71 -17.10 22.10
N LEU A 185 10.49 -17.48 21.09
CA LEU A 185 10.82 -16.67 19.91
C LEU A 185 9.59 -16.08 19.20
N ARG A 186 8.45 -16.79 19.20
CA ARG A 186 7.21 -16.34 18.59
C ARG A 186 6.58 -15.20 19.37
N ASP A 187 6.61 -15.28 20.69
CA ASP A 187 5.98 -14.28 21.55
C ASP A 187 6.83 -13.04 21.75
N ILE A 188 8.16 -13.18 21.72
CA ILE A 188 9.07 -12.05 21.87
C ILE A 188 9.10 -11.18 20.61
N ARG A 189 8.83 -11.74 19.41
CA ARG A 189 9.02 -11.04 18.13
C ARG A 189 7.99 -9.95 17.84
N TYR A 190 6.80 -10.00 18.43
CA TYR A 190 5.69 -9.12 18.07
C TYR A 190 4.98 -8.60 19.30
N CYS A 191 4.60 -7.32 19.33
CA CYS A 191 3.79 -6.80 20.43
C CYS A 191 2.34 -7.28 20.34
N SER A 192 1.56 -7.15 21.41
CA SER A 192 0.16 -7.62 21.46
C SER A 192 -0.69 -7.09 20.29
N ASN A 193 -0.50 -5.83 19.90
CA ASN A 193 -1.18 -5.25 18.74
C ASN A 193 -0.74 -5.88 17.41
N CYS A 194 0.57 -6.07 17.20
CA CYS A 194 1.11 -6.73 16.02
C CYS A 194 0.77 -8.23 15.99
N LYS A 195 0.70 -8.92 17.14
CA LYS A 195 0.22 -10.30 17.26
C LYS A 195 -1.24 -10.41 16.85
N ASN A 196 -2.10 -9.48 17.27
CA ASN A 196 -3.50 -9.46 16.88
C ASN A 196 -3.68 -9.18 15.38
N ASN A 197 -2.84 -8.31 14.80
CA ASN A 197 -2.81 -8.08 13.36
C ASN A 197 -2.23 -9.28 12.58
N ASN A 198 -1.20 -9.95 13.11
CA ASN A 198 -0.63 -11.18 12.54
C ASN A 198 -1.54 -12.40 12.73
N ARG A 199 -2.41 -12.46 13.74
CA ARG A 199 -3.46 -13.49 13.85
C ARG A 199 -4.55 -13.28 12.81
N LYS A 200 -4.80 -12.02 12.42
CA LYS A 200 -5.67 -11.66 11.29
C LYS A 200 -5.02 -11.95 9.92
N ILE A 201 -3.68 -11.97 9.86
CA ILE A 201 -2.91 -12.54 8.73
C ILE A 201 -2.85 -14.05 8.96
N GLY A 202 -3.87 -14.78 8.50
CA GLY A 202 -3.98 -16.23 8.73
C GLY A 202 -2.65 -16.97 8.54
N THR A 203 -2.42 -17.96 9.41
CA THR A 203 -1.24 -18.84 9.41
C THR A 203 -0.95 -19.30 7.98
N ILE A 204 0.12 -18.79 7.38
CA ILE A 204 0.60 -19.26 6.07
C ILE A 204 0.86 -20.76 6.24
N LYS A 205 0.06 -21.60 5.57
CA LYS A 205 0.24 -23.05 5.56
C LYS A 205 1.68 -23.33 5.09
N LYS A 206 2.41 -24.18 5.81
CA LYS A 206 3.75 -24.66 5.41
C LYS A 206 3.72 -25.13 3.96
N ASN A 207 4.70 -24.68 3.18
CA ASN A 207 4.73 -24.79 1.74
C ASN A 207 4.80 -26.22 1.22
N LYS A 208 4.03 -26.48 0.17
CA LYS A 208 3.93 -27.80 -0.48
C LYS A 208 4.88 -27.95 -1.69
N TYR A 209 5.39 -26.83 -2.26
CA TYR A 209 6.04 -26.79 -3.59
C TYR A 209 7.27 -25.85 -3.64
N PRO A 210 8.46 -26.30 -3.18
CA PRO A 210 9.64 -25.42 -3.02
C PRO A 210 10.33 -24.99 -4.33
N LYS A 211 10.23 -25.78 -5.41
CA LYS A 211 10.82 -25.42 -6.72
C LYS A 211 10.08 -24.25 -7.36
N LEU A 212 8.74 -24.30 -7.35
CA LEU A 212 7.88 -23.26 -7.90
C LEU A 212 8.05 -21.93 -7.15
N GLU A 213 8.21 -21.99 -5.82
CA GLU A 213 8.48 -20.78 -5.04
C GLU A 213 9.80 -20.11 -5.39
N ARG A 214 10.87 -20.89 -5.56
CA ARG A 214 12.18 -20.35 -5.96
C ARG A 214 12.09 -19.66 -7.31
N LEU A 215 11.39 -20.27 -8.28
CA LEU A 215 11.15 -19.64 -9.58
C LEU A 215 10.48 -18.26 -9.41
N TYR A 216 9.43 -18.16 -8.59
CA TYR A 216 8.73 -16.90 -8.35
C TYR A 216 9.54 -15.87 -7.56
N ASP A 217 10.37 -16.30 -6.61
CA ASP A 217 11.28 -15.42 -5.89
C ASP A 217 12.37 -14.86 -6.82
N ASP A 218 12.96 -15.70 -7.66
CA ASP A 218 13.97 -15.29 -8.64
C ASP A 218 13.38 -14.32 -9.69
N LEU A 219 12.17 -14.60 -10.19
CA LEU A 219 11.45 -13.68 -11.08
C LEU A 219 11.21 -12.32 -10.45
N TRP A 220 10.75 -12.30 -9.20
CA TRP A 220 10.51 -11.05 -8.49
C TRP A 220 11.79 -10.26 -8.30
N MET A 221 12.89 -10.92 -7.92
CA MET A 221 14.18 -10.27 -7.74
C MET A 221 14.77 -9.75 -9.06
N ASN A 222 14.59 -10.47 -10.16
CA ASN A 222 15.01 -10.01 -11.49
C ASN A 222 14.21 -8.77 -11.93
N LEU A 223 12.90 -8.76 -11.70
CA LEU A 223 12.04 -7.63 -12.02
C LEU A 223 12.42 -6.37 -11.21
N LEU A 224 12.73 -6.53 -9.91
CA LEU A 224 13.20 -5.43 -9.05
C LEU A 224 14.56 -4.87 -9.49
N LYS A 225 15.40 -5.66 -10.17
CA LYS A 225 16.69 -5.24 -10.72
C LYS A 225 16.57 -4.59 -12.10
N GLY A 226 15.37 -4.55 -12.70
CA GLY A 226 15.15 -4.03 -14.04
C GLY A 226 15.64 -4.95 -15.16
N ASN A 227 15.87 -6.23 -14.86
CA ASN A 227 16.31 -7.20 -15.87
C ASN A 227 15.16 -7.54 -16.82
N SER A 228 15.48 -7.79 -18.09
CA SER A 228 14.51 -8.35 -19.05
C SER A 228 14.14 -9.79 -18.65
N ILE A 229 12.87 -10.14 -18.82
CA ILE A 229 12.34 -11.48 -18.52
C ILE A 229 11.89 -12.13 -19.82
N ASP A 230 12.42 -13.32 -20.08
CA ASP A 230 11.94 -14.21 -21.14
C ASP A 230 10.73 -15.01 -20.63
N TRP A 231 9.53 -14.50 -20.93
CA TRP A 231 8.28 -15.08 -20.45
C TRP A 231 7.99 -16.47 -21.02
N GLU A 232 8.47 -16.77 -22.23
CA GLU A 232 8.25 -18.09 -22.84
C GLU A 232 9.06 -19.15 -22.10
N LYS A 233 10.34 -18.85 -21.83
CA LYS A 233 11.21 -19.72 -21.05
C LYS A 233 10.66 -19.95 -19.64
N VAL A 234 10.19 -18.90 -18.98
CA VAL A 234 9.63 -18.97 -17.62
C VAL A 234 8.35 -19.79 -17.59
N THR A 235 7.48 -19.64 -18.59
CA THR A 235 6.24 -20.42 -18.70
C THR A 235 6.55 -21.91 -18.84
N LYS A 236 7.49 -22.27 -19.72
CA LYS A 236 7.94 -23.67 -19.90
C LYS A 236 8.57 -24.23 -18.61
N GLN A 237 9.29 -23.41 -17.84
CA GLN A 237 9.85 -23.82 -16.55
C GLN A 237 8.77 -24.07 -15.50
N GLU A 238 7.77 -23.19 -15.39
CA GLU A 238 6.62 -23.38 -14.49
C GLU A 238 5.88 -24.68 -14.81
N GLU A 239 5.56 -24.89 -16.09
CA GLU A 239 4.86 -26.09 -16.55
C GLU A 239 5.65 -27.37 -16.24
N LYS A 240 6.96 -27.35 -16.47
CA LYS A 240 7.85 -28.46 -16.14
C LYS A 240 7.85 -28.76 -14.64
N ILE A 241 7.97 -27.73 -13.79
CA ILE A 241 7.98 -27.90 -12.32
C ILE A 241 6.65 -28.51 -11.86
N LEU A 242 5.52 -27.97 -12.32
CA LEU A 242 4.20 -28.45 -11.94
C LEU A 242 3.95 -29.89 -12.45
N THR A 243 4.43 -30.22 -13.64
CA THR A 243 4.33 -31.58 -14.20
C THR A 243 5.16 -32.58 -13.39
N GLU A 244 6.41 -32.26 -13.06
CA GLU A 244 7.25 -33.08 -12.17
C GLU A 244 6.57 -33.30 -10.81
N GLU A 245 5.96 -32.24 -10.25
CA GLU A 245 5.23 -32.32 -8.98
C GLU A 245 4.03 -33.24 -9.08
N ILE A 246 3.23 -33.13 -10.15
CA ILE A 246 2.10 -34.02 -10.42
C ILE A 246 2.58 -35.47 -10.48
N LEU A 247 3.60 -35.78 -11.28
CA LEU A 247 4.12 -37.14 -11.44
C LEU A 247 4.69 -37.73 -10.15
N SER A 248 5.26 -36.89 -9.27
CA SER A 248 5.81 -37.32 -7.98
C SER A 248 4.75 -37.56 -6.89
N SER A 249 3.49 -37.19 -7.12
CA SER A 249 2.43 -37.38 -6.11
C SER A 249 2.02 -38.85 -6.00
N ASN A 250 2.00 -39.38 -4.77
CA ASN A 250 1.45 -40.70 -4.50
C ASN A 250 -0.08 -40.71 -4.71
N PHE A 251 -0.55 -41.08 -5.90
CA PHE A 251 -1.97 -41.33 -6.17
C PHE A 251 -2.30 -42.81 -5.95
N LYS A 252 -3.38 -43.07 -5.20
CA LYS A 252 -3.97 -44.40 -5.15
C LYS A 252 -4.65 -44.67 -6.48
N LYS A 253 -4.08 -45.58 -7.28
CA LYS A 253 -4.79 -46.17 -8.43
C LYS A 253 -5.95 -47.00 -7.89
N LEU A 254 -7.15 -46.80 -8.42
CA LEU A 254 -8.25 -47.74 -8.17
C LEU A 254 -7.82 -49.13 -8.69
N LYS A 255 -8.04 -50.17 -7.88
CA LYS A 255 -7.91 -51.55 -8.38
C LYS A 255 -8.86 -51.71 -9.56
N LYS A 256 -8.44 -52.40 -10.64
CA LYS A 256 -9.34 -52.76 -11.74
C LYS A 256 -10.50 -53.57 -11.17
N ILE A 257 -11.66 -52.97 -11.03
CA ILE A 257 -12.89 -53.67 -10.66
C ILE A 257 -13.59 -54.04 -11.96
N LYS A 258 -13.82 -55.33 -12.22
CA LYS A 258 -14.57 -55.86 -13.38
C LYS A 258 -16.08 -55.65 -13.21
N LEU A 259 -16.53 -54.41 -13.00
CA LEU A 259 -17.95 -54.05 -13.04
C LEU A 259 -18.29 -53.51 -14.43
N LYS A 260 -19.49 -53.79 -14.95
CA LYS A 260 -20.01 -53.11 -16.15
C LYS A 260 -20.28 -51.64 -15.81
N PHE A 261 -19.60 -50.71 -16.48
CA PHE A 261 -19.84 -49.26 -16.38
C PHE A 261 -19.69 -48.60 -17.75
N THR A 262 -20.34 -47.46 -17.94
CA THR A 262 -20.13 -46.58 -19.11
C THR A 262 -18.86 -45.74 -18.90
N PRO A 263 -17.86 -45.82 -19.77
CA PRO A 263 -16.63 -45.03 -19.63
C PRO A 263 -16.85 -43.52 -19.73
N ILE A 264 -15.90 -42.73 -19.23
CA ILE A 264 -15.97 -41.27 -19.35
C ILE A 264 -15.75 -40.78 -20.78
N SER A 265 -15.00 -41.51 -21.60
CA SER A 265 -14.86 -41.24 -23.04
C SER A 265 -16.19 -41.28 -23.77
N GLU A 266 -17.07 -42.22 -23.41
CA GLU A 266 -18.39 -42.38 -24.02
C GLU A 266 -19.42 -41.41 -23.42
N SER A 267 -19.47 -41.29 -22.09
CA SER A 267 -20.46 -40.44 -21.42
C SER A 267 -20.15 -38.93 -21.50
N HIS A 268 -18.88 -38.54 -21.60
CA HIS A 268 -18.44 -37.13 -21.61
C HIS A 268 -17.32 -36.85 -22.65
N PRO A 269 -17.54 -37.16 -23.94
CA PRO A 269 -16.51 -37.07 -24.99
C PRO A 269 -15.95 -35.65 -25.17
N LYS A 270 -16.78 -34.63 -24.97
CA LYS A 270 -16.37 -33.22 -25.08
C LYS A 270 -15.34 -32.84 -24.01
N LEU A 271 -15.53 -33.27 -22.77
CA LEU A 271 -14.59 -33.02 -21.68
C LEU A 271 -13.24 -33.66 -21.99
N ILE A 272 -13.25 -34.89 -22.50
CA ILE A 272 -12.03 -35.60 -22.87
C ILE A 272 -11.30 -34.87 -24.01
N LYS A 273 -12.00 -34.54 -25.09
CA LYS A 273 -11.42 -33.85 -26.25
C LYS A 273 -10.85 -32.48 -25.92
N GLU A 274 -11.52 -31.71 -25.06
CA GLU A 274 -11.17 -30.30 -24.84
C GLU A 274 -10.23 -30.08 -23.65
N GLN A 275 -10.28 -30.95 -22.64
CA GLN A 275 -9.59 -30.73 -21.36
C GLN A 275 -8.74 -31.91 -20.90
N TRP A 276 -8.80 -33.11 -21.46
CA TRP A 276 -7.94 -34.21 -20.98
C TRP A 276 -6.47 -33.99 -21.37
N HIS A 277 -5.56 -34.24 -20.43
CA HIS A 277 -4.13 -34.16 -20.71
C HIS A 277 -3.55 -35.55 -21.03
N THR A 278 -3.57 -35.95 -22.30
CA THR A 278 -3.19 -37.31 -22.74
C THR A 278 -1.80 -37.72 -22.27
N GLU A 279 -0.75 -36.96 -22.58
CA GLU A 279 0.63 -37.35 -22.29
C GLU A 279 0.89 -37.63 -20.80
N ILE A 280 0.51 -36.72 -19.90
CA ILE A 280 0.68 -36.90 -18.46
C ILE A 280 -0.21 -38.03 -17.93
N ASN A 281 -1.47 -38.13 -18.38
CA ASN A 281 -2.35 -39.19 -17.90
C ASN A 281 -1.90 -40.58 -18.36
N ASP A 282 -1.32 -40.71 -19.55
CA ASP A 282 -0.72 -41.95 -20.04
C ASP A 282 0.49 -42.36 -19.19
N LEU A 283 1.35 -41.41 -18.82
CA LEU A 283 2.45 -41.64 -17.86
C LEU A 283 1.94 -42.07 -16.48
N LEU A 284 0.78 -41.57 -16.07
CA LEU A 284 0.10 -42.01 -14.84
C LEU A 284 -0.62 -43.36 -15.02
N GLY A 285 -0.71 -43.90 -16.24
CA GLY A 285 -1.43 -45.11 -16.59
C GLY A 285 -2.95 -44.99 -16.47
N LEU A 286 -3.49 -43.80 -16.78
CA LEU A 286 -4.92 -43.48 -16.74
C LEU A 286 -5.46 -43.36 -18.17
N LYS A 287 -6.40 -44.23 -18.51
CA LYS A 287 -7.11 -44.18 -19.80
C LYS A 287 -8.57 -43.78 -19.58
N PRO A 288 -9.14 -42.86 -20.37
CA PRO A 288 -10.56 -42.50 -20.29
C PRO A 288 -11.51 -43.71 -20.37
N ASP A 289 -11.16 -44.72 -21.16
CA ASP A 289 -12.00 -45.92 -21.36
C ASP A 289 -12.08 -46.82 -20.12
N ASP A 290 -11.12 -46.70 -19.21
CA ASP A 290 -11.03 -47.52 -18.00
C ASP A 290 -11.69 -46.86 -16.78
N ILE A 291 -12.31 -45.66 -16.93
CA ILE A 291 -12.76 -44.83 -15.80
C ILE A 291 -14.22 -44.41 -15.95
N PRO A 292 -15.10 -44.67 -14.96
CA PRO A 292 -16.48 -44.18 -14.98
C PRO A 292 -16.60 -42.70 -14.60
N ALA A 293 -17.65 -42.04 -15.07
CA ALA A 293 -17.92 -40.60 -14.87
C ALA A 293 -18.03 -40.15 -13.40
N GLY A 294 -18.44 -41.04 -12.49
CA GLY A 294 -18.52 -40.76 -11.05
C GLY A 294 -17.31 -41.16 -10.23
N SER A 295 -16.19 -41.47 -10.89
CA SER A 295 -14.99 -41.90 -10.18
C SER A 295 -14.38 -40.78 -9.33
N SER A 296 -13.93 -41.12 -8.12
CA SER A 296 -13.10 -40.23 -7.30
C SER A 296 -11.63 -40.22 -7.74
N GLN A 297 -11.27 -41.00 -8.77
CA GLN A 297 -9.95 -41.00 -9.39
C GLN A 297 -9.55 -39.58 -9.81
N PHE A 298 -8.32 -39.20 -9.51
CA PHE A 298 -7.73 -37.95 -10.01
C PHE A 298 -7.10 -38.17 -11.37
N ALA A 299 -7.32 -37.22 -12.28
CA ALA A 299 -6.66 -37.11 -13.57
C ALA A 299 -6.20 -35.67 -13.81
N VAL A 300 -5.34 -35.50 -14.81
CA VAL A 300 -4.77 -34.21 -15.19
C VAL A 300 -5.56 -33.64 -16.36
N PHE A 301 -5.88 -32.35 -16.26
CA PHE A 301 -6.68 -31.65 -17.25
C PHE A 301 -6.01 -30.33 -17.66
N PHE A 302 -6.18 -29.96 -18.92
CA PHE A 302 -5.98 -28.59 -19.40
C PHE A 302 -7.10 -27.67 -18.91
N CYS A 303 -6.80 -26.38 -18.89
CA CYS A 303 -7.82 -25.37 -18.73
C CYS A 303 -8.70 -25.29 -19.99
N GLY A 304 -10.03 -25.31 -19.83
CA GLY A 304 -10.94 -25.10 -20.95
C GLY A 304 -10.84 -23.69 -21.59
N ARG A 305 -10.17 -22.74 -20.93
CA ARG A 305 -9.83 -21.41 -21.47
C ARG A 305 -8.38 -21.38 -21.95
N LYS A 306 -8.18 -21.73 -23.23
CA LYS A 306 -6.86 -21.84 -23.86
C LYS A 306 -6.13 -20.49 -23.95
N ASP A 307 -6.87 -19.39 -24.04
CA ASP A 307 -6.36 -18.01 -24.09
C ASP A 307 -5.59 -17.58 -22.82
N LEU A 308 -5.84 -18.22 -21.68
CA LEU A 308 -5.21 -17.87 -20.40
C LEU A 308 -3.88 -18.56 -20.14
N ASN A 309 -3.54 -19.55 -20.97
CA ASN A 309 -2.30 -20.32 -20.87
C ASN A 309 -2.01 -20.83 -19.44
N HIS A 310 -3.03 -21.36 -18.77
CA HIS A 310 -2.88 -21.95 -17.45
C HIS A 310 -2.17 -23.31 -17.54
N PRO A 311 -1.28 -23.64 -16.59
CA PRO A 311 -0.63 -24.93 -16.57
C PRO A 311 -1.64 -26.06 -16.31
N PRO A 312 -1.30 -27.32 -16.66
CA PRO A 312 -2.13 -28.49 -16.37
C PRO A 312 -2.45 -28.60 -14.88
N HIS A 313 -3.67 -29.05 -14.55
CA HIS A 313 -4.11 -29.19 -13.17
C HIS A 313 -4.78 -30.53 -12.88
N LEU A 314 -4.60 -31.01 -11.66
CA LEU A 314 -5.27 -32.19 -11.13
C LEU A 314 -6.70 -31.87 -10.69
N SER A 315 -7.63 -32.78 -10.99
CA SER A 315 -9.00 -32.80 -10.46
C SER A 315 -9.50 -34.24 -10.38
N SER A 316 -10.42 -34.54 -9.46
CA SER A 316 -11.16 -35.80 -9.52
C SER A 316 -12.13 -35.80 -10.72
N ILE A 317 -12.39 -36.98 -11.27
CA ILE A 317 -13.31 -37.16 -12.39
C ILE A 317 -14.73 -36.72 -12.00
N ALA A 318 -15.25 -37.21 -10.87
CA ALA A 318 -16.58 -36.85 -10.37
C ALA A 318 -16.78 -35.34 -10.21
N ASN A 319 -15.76 -34.60 -9.74
CA ASN A 319 -15.85 -33.14 -9.60
C ASN A 319 -15.90 -32.43 -10.95
N LYS A 320 -15.20 -32.96 -11.97
CA LYS A 320 -15.23 -32.40 -13.32
C LYS A 320 -16.55 -32.63 -14.01
N VAL A 321 -17.14 -33.79 -13.79
CA VAL A 321 -18.39 -34.20 -14.43
C VAL A 321 -19.62 -33.60 -13.76
N TYR A 322 -19.80 -33.81 -12.45
CA TYR A 322 -21.06 -33.48 -11.77
C TYR A 322 -21.07 -32.13 -11.08
N HIS A 323 -19.90 -31.62 -10.68
CA HIS A 323 -19.80 -30.35 -9.96
C HIS A 323 -19.27 -29.22 -10.83
N SER A 324 -18.99 -29.50 -12.11
CA SER A 324 -18.42 -28.55 -13.09
C SER A 324 -17.27 -27.73 -12.51
N GLN A 325 -16.43 -28.35 -11.67
CA GLN A 325 -15.41 -27.63 -10.94
C GLN A 325 -14.40 -27.06 -11.96
N GLY A 326 -14.39 -25.74 -12.08
CA GLY A 326 -13.57 -25.01 -13.03
C GLY A 326 -12.08 -25.18 -12.75
N CYS A 327 -11.24 -24.72 -13.68
CA CYS A 327 -9.79 -24.68 -13.46
C CYS A 327 -9.44 -23.94 -12.13
N PRO A 328 -8.60 -24.52 -11.26
CA PRO A 328 -8.25 -23.93 -9.97
C PRO A 328 -7.52 -22.59 -10.10
N PHE A 329 -6.86 -22.36 -11.23
CA PHE A 329 -6.21 -21.09 -11.56
C PHE A 329 -7.24 -20.02 -11.98
N CYS A 330 -8.24 -20.38 -12.81
CA CYS A 330 -9.35 -19.47 -13.15
C CYS A 330 -10.12 -19.01 -11.90
N THR A 331 -10.35 -19.93 -10.97
CA THR A 331 -11.07 -19.66 -9.71
C THR A 331 -10.18 -19.02 -8.64
N SER A 332 -8.90 -18.73 -8.95
CA SER A 332 -7.92 -18.15 -8.02
C SER A 332 -7.69 -18.97 -6.74
N ASN A 333 -8.07 -20.25 -6.73
CA ASN A 333 -7.82 -21.20 -5.64
C ASN A 333 -6.35 -21.69 -5.64
N LYS A 334 -5.71 -21.66 -6.81
CA LYS A 334 -4.26 -21.83 -6.98
C LYS A 334 -3.68 -20.63 -7.71
N VAL A 335 -2.40 -20.36 -7.46
CA VAL A 335 -1.60 -19.34 -8.17
C VAL A 335 -0.76 -20.05 -9.23
N CYS A 336 -0.71 -19.46 -10.42
CA CYS A 336 0.23 -19.73 -11.50
C CYS A 336 0.77 -18.40 -12.03
N LEU A 337 1.72 -18.43 -12.96
CA LEU A 337 2.33 -17.23 -13.53
C LEU A 337 1.28 -16.26 -14.06
N THR A 338 0.38 -16.75 -14.93
CA THR A 338 -0.57 -15.92 -15.70
C THR A 338 -1.73 -15.36 -14.87
N ASN A 339 -2.05 -15.96 -13.73
CA ASN A 339 -3.06 -15.45 -12.80
C ASN A 339 -2.48 -14.71 -11.59
N SER A 340 -1.14 -14.63 -11.49
CA SER A 340 -0.46 -13.91 -10.44
C SER A 340 -0.71 -12.41 -10.52
N LEU A 341 -0.60 -11.72 -9.37
CA LEU A 341 -0.74 -10.27 -9.33
C LEU A 341 0.34 -9.57 -10.15
N ALA A 342 1.59 -10.05 -10.10
CA ALA A 342 2.69 -9.50 -10.86
C ALA A 342 2.41 -9.49 -12.37
N PHE A 343 1.88 -10.60 -12.90
CA PHE A 343 1.59 -10.75 -14.32
C PHE A 343 0.30 -10.01 -14.72
N ASN A 344 -0.77 -10.16 -13.94
CA ASN A 344 -2.09 -9.61 -14.30
C ASN A 344 -2.23 -8.11 -13.99
N SER A 345 -1.44 -7.58 -13.05
CA SER A 345 -1.54 -6.19 -12.60
C SER A 345 -0.16 -5.62 -12.20
N PRO A 346 0.77 -5.50 -13.17
CA PRO A 346 2.16 -5.13 -12.90
C PRO A 346 2.30 -3.76 -12.22
N ASN A 347 1.48 -2.79 -12.62
CA ASN A 347 1.44 -1.46 -11.99
C ASN A 347 1.08 -1.51 -10.50
N ILE A 348 0.23 -2.44 -10.08
CA ILE A 348 -0.13 -2.65 -8.67
C ILE A 348 1.01 -3.38 -7.96
N ALA A 349 1.55 -4.43 -8.58
CA ALA A 349 2.68 -5.20 -8.05
C ALA A 349 3.90 -4.32 -7.78
N LEU A 350 4.20 -3.34 -8.63
CA LEU A 350 5.31 -2.39 -8.43
C LEU A 350 5.18 -1.52 -7.17
N THR A 351 3.98 -1.39 -6.62
CA THR A 351 3.76 -0.69 -5.35
C THR A 351 3.90 -1.60 -4.13
N TRP A 352 4.30 -2.85 -4.30
CA TRP A 352 4.46 -3.80 -3.21
C TRP A 352 5.53 -3.37 -2.21
N ASN A 353 5.22 -3.44 -0.91
CA ASN A 353 6.20 -3.13 0.12
C ASN A 353 6.99 -4.39 0.51
N ASN A 354 8.14 -4.59 -0.13
CA ASN A 354 9.02 -5.75 0.12
C ASN A 354 9.49 -5.84 1.58
N GLU A 355 9.81 -4.70 2.22
CA GLU A 355 10.36 -4.69 3.58
C GLU A 355 9.37 -5.22 4.62
N LEU A 356 8.10 -4.88 4.49
CA LEU A 356 7.04 -5.25 5.44
C LEU A 356 6.39 -6.59 5.10
N ASN A 357 6.43 -6.99 3.83
CA ASN A 357 5.90 -8.28 3.38
C ASN A 357 6.97 -9.38 3.33
N ASN A 358 8.14 -9.18 3.95
CA ASN A 358 9.38 -9.98 3.83
C ASN A 358 9.34 -11.44 4.35
N LYS A 359 8.18 -12.09 4.40
CA LYS A 359 7.97 -13.45 4.93
C LYS A 359 7.95 -14.52 3.82
N GLY A 360 8.72 -14.33 2.75
CA GLY A 360 8.77 -15.26 1.60
C GLY A 360 7.55 -15.17 0.67
N ILE A 361 6.76 -14.10 0.77
CA ILE A 361 5.61 -13.82 -0.10
C ILE A 361 5.93 -12.64 -1.02
N ASN A 362 5.52 -12.74 -2.28
CA ASN A 362 5.74 -11.71 -3.29
C ASN A 362 4.55 -11.66 -4.28
N PRO A 363 4.48 -10.66 -5.17
CA PRO A 363 3.39 -10.51 -6.13
C PRO A 363 3.19 -11.66 -7.14
N PHE A 364 4.19 -12.51 -7.39
CA PHE A 364 4.02 -13.74 -8.21
C PHE A 364 3.35 -14.88 -7.42
N LYS A 365 3.33 -14.81 -6.09
CA LYS A 365 2.79 -15.86 -5.20
C LYS A 365 1.34 -15.61 -4.75
N ILE A 366 0.68 -14.58 -5.29
CA ILE A 366 -0.69 -14.20 -4.92
C ILE A 366 -1.51 -13.85 -6.15
N THR A 367 -2.83 -14.02 -6.09
CA THR A 367 -3.76 -13.58 -7.15
C THR A 367 -4.42 -12.25 -6.80
N PRO A 368 -4.83 -11.42 -7.79
CA PRO A 368 -5.57 -10.18 -7.55
C PRO A 368 -6.93 -10.39 -6.87
N GLY A 369 -7.65 -11.48 -7.21
CA GLY A 369 -9.04 -11.71 -6.81
C GLY A 369 -9.27 -12.77 -5.73
N GLY A 370 -8.32 -13.68 -5.49
CA GLY A 370 -8.50 -14.82 -4.58
C GLY A 370 -7.94 -14.61 -3.17
N SER A 371 -7.04 -13.65 -2.99
CA SER A 371 -6.43 -13.42 -1.68
C SER A 371 -7.35 -12.61 -0.76
N LYS A 372 -7.95 -13.28 0.24
CA LYS A 372 -8.59 -12.62 1.39
C LYS A 372 -7.59 -11.90 2.30
N TYR A 373 -6.29 -12.17 2.11
CA TYR A 373 -5.22 -11.59 2.92
C TYR A 373 -4.89 -10.17 2.49
N LYS A 374 -4.55 -9.35 3.48
CA LYS A 374 -4.07 -7.98 3.30
C LYS A 374 -2.54 -7.99 3.28
N TYR A 375 -1.98 -7.11 2.48
CA TYR A 375 -0.53 -6.91 2.36
C TYR A 375 -0.21 -5.43 2.47
N TYR A 376 1.06 -5.11 2.70
CA TYR A 376 1.55 -3.73 2.71
C TYR A 376 1.92 -3.27 1.31
N TRP A 377 1.52 -2.04 0.98
CA TRP A 377 1.77 -1.38 -0.29
C TRP A 377 2.31 0.03 -0.02
N TYR A 378 3.11 0.54 -0.93
CA TYR A 378 3.40 1.95 -1.04
C TYR A 378 2.22 2.66 -1.70
N CYS A 379 1.72 3.71 -1.04
CA CYS A 379 0.72 4.57 -1.67
C CYS A 379 1.39 5.43 -2.76
N PRO A 380 0.96 5.35 -4.03
CA PRO A 380 1.56 6.13 -5.11
C PRO A 380 1.25 7.64 -5.01
N GLU A 381 0.27 8.04 -4.19
CA GLU A 381 -0.17 9.43 -4.09
C GLU A 381 0.45 10.22 -2.92
N CYS A 382 0.75 9.57 -1.79
CA CYS A 382 1.32 10.24 -0.61
C CYS A 382 2.79 9.86 -0.32
N ASN A 383 3.50 9.41 -1.36
CA ASN A 383 4.96 9.26 -1.35
C ASN A 383 5.49 8.41 -0.16
N ASN A 384 5.09 7.14 -0.08
CA ASN A 384 5.59 6.09 0.83
C ASN A 384 4.90 5.87 2.19
N ASP A 385 3.69 6.39 2.41
CA ASP A 385 2.93 5.96 3.58
C ASP A 385 2.46 4.50 3.44
N LYS A 386 2.61 3.70 4.51
CA LYS A 386 2.38 2.25 4.52
C LYS A 386 0.88 1.97 4.42
N TRP A 387 0.42 1.42 3.30
CA TRP A 387 -0.98 1.09 3.09
C TRP A 387 -1.21 -0.42 3.24
N TYR A 388 -2.04 -0.82 4.21
CA TYR A 388 -2.34 -2.23 4.47
C TYR A 388 -3.74 -2.62 3.98
N THR A 389 -3.82 -3.36 2.87
CA THR A 389 -5.10 -3.73 2.24
C THR A 389 -5.01 -4.99 1.36
N THR A 390 -6.16 -5.53 0.91
CA THR A 390 -6.21 -6.70 0.02
C THR A 390 -5.78 -6.33 -1.42
N PRO A 391 -5.24 -7.28 -2.21
CA PRO A 391 -4.97 -7.05 -3.63
C PRO A 391 -6.22 -6.62 -4.42
N ASN A 392 -7.38 -7.17 -4.08
CA ASN A 392 -8.65 -6.83 -4.72
C ASN A 392 -9.02 -5.35 -4.46
N ASP A 393 -8.87 -4.89 -3.22
CA ASP A 393 -9.06 -3.47 -2.89
C ASP A 393 -8.00 -2.58 -3.56
N ARG A 394 -6.74 -3.03 -3.68
CA ARG A 394 -5.73 -2.28 -4.44
C ARG A 394 -6.06 -2.14 -5.91
N LYS A 395 -6.73 -3.14 -6.50
CA LYS A 395 -7.19 -3.08 -7.88
C LYS A 395 -8.34 -2.11 -8.04
N LYS A 396 -9.24 -2.08 -7.06
CA LYS A 396 -10.38 -1.15 -7.04
C LYS A 396 -9.96 0.30 -6.78
N TYR A 397 -8.87 0.52 -6.06
CA TYR A 397 -8.53 1.85 -5.57
C TYR A 397 -7.05 2.18 -5.73
N ASN A 398 -6.76 3.40 -6.21
CA ASN A 398 -5.38 3.83 -6.47
C ASN A 398 -4.67 4.45 -5.25
N SER A 399 -5.39 4.82 -4.19
CA SER A 399 -4.82 5.55 -3.05
C SER A 399 -5.23 4.98 -1.69
N CYS A 400 -4.41 5.24 -0.66
CA CYS A 400 -4.64 4.73 0.68
C CYS A 400 -5.84 5.39 1.38
N ASN A 401 -6.32 4.80 2.47
CA ASN A 401 -7.46 5.32 3.22
C ASN A 401 -7.25 6.74 3.77
N LYS A 402 -6.00 7.13 4.08
CA LYS A 402 -5.69 8.51 4.54
C LYS A 402 -5.91 9.51 3.40
N CYS A 403 -5.32 9.24 2.24
CA CYS A 403 -5.57 10.03 1.05
C CYS A 403 -7.08 10.06 0.78
N ARG A 404 -7.75 8.89 0.84
CA ARG A 404 -9.21 8.72 0.69
C ARG A 404 -10.09 9.57 1.58
N LYS A 405 -9.66 9.86 2.79
CA LYS A 405 -10.37 10.76 3.70
C LYS A 405 -10.09 12.23 3.41
N GLY A 406 -8.89 12.57 2.92
CA GLY A 406 -8.54 13.94 2.53
C GLY A 406 -9.44 14.49 1.41
N TYR A 407 -9.96 13.65 0.51
CA TYR A 407 -10.72 14.14 -0.65
C TYR A 407 -12.14 14.66 -0.36
N SER A 408 -12.61 14.57 0.89
CA SER A 408 -13.88 15.15 1.36
C SER A 408 -13.72 16.51 2.06
N THR A 409 -12.49 17.03 2.14
CA THR A 409 -12.16 18.28 2.85
C THR A 409 -12.13 19.46 1.88
N SER A 410 -12.46 20.65 2.37
CA SER A 410 -12.46 21.85 1.54
C SER A 410 -11.03 22.29 1.16
N PHE A 411 -10.89 23.04 0.06
CA PHE A 411 -9.59 23.61 -0.33
C PHE A 411 -8.94 24.44 0.80
N PRO A 412 -9.68 25.26 1.57
CA PRO A 412 -9.13 25.92 2.75
C PRO A 412 -8.53 24.98 3.80
N GLU A 413 -9.22 23.89 4.16
CA GLU A 413 -8.70 22.88 5.09
C GLU A 413 -7.37 22.30 4.60
N HIS A 414 -7.29 21.98 3.30
CA HIS A 414 -6.07 21.50 2.66
C HIS A 414 -4.97 22.55 2.64
N ALA A 415 -5.28 23.81 2.34
CA ALA A 415 -4.30 24.89 2.34
C ALA A 415 -3.72 25.09 3.75
N ILE A 416 -4.55 25.12 4.78
CA ILE A 416 -4.12 25.22 6.18
C ILE A 416 -3.17 24.07 6.53
N TYR A 417 -3.55 22.82 6.25
CA TYR A 417 -2.71 21.65 6.49
C TYR A 417 -1.40 21.69 5.69
N PHE A 418 -1.47 22.08 4.41
CA PHE A 418 -0.33 22.15 3.49
C PHE A 418 0.78 23.03 4.04
N TYR A 419 0.46 24.21 4.55
CA TYR A 419 1.48 25.10 5.12
C TYR A 419 1.94 24.64 6.50
N LEU A 420 1.02 24.25 7.40
CA LEU A 420 1.38 23.91 8.78
C LEU A 420 2.24 22.65 8.88
N ARG A 421 1.98 21.63 8.06
CA ARG A 421 2.77 20.39 8.07
C ARG A 421 4.23 20.58 7.63
N ARG A 422 4.52 21.66 6.90
CA ARG A 422 5.88 22.02 6.47
C ARG A 422 6.67 22.72 7.58
N LEU A 423 5.95 23.35 8.52
CA LEU A 423 6.53 24.17 9.57
C LEU A 423 6.60 23.45 10.91
N PHE A 424 5.66 22.53 11.18
CA PHE A 424 5.48 21.92 12.49
C PHE A 424 5.46 20.40 12.42
N LYS A 425 6.13 19.76 13.40
CA LYS A 425 6.17 18.30 13.52
C LYS A 425 4.82 17.76 13.99
N ASN A 426 4.48 16.53 13.62
CA ASN A 426 3.24 15.85 14.04
C ASN A 426 1.97 16.66 13.74
N CYS A 427 1.94 17.32 12.58
CA CYS A 427 0.75 17.95 12.03
C CYS A 427 -0.09 16.88 11.32
N GLU A 428 -1.32 16.66 11.79
CA GLU A 428 -2.26 15.69 11.23
C GLU A 428 -3.49 16.40 10.66
N ASN A 429 -4.01 15.91 9.54
CA ASN A 429 -5.27 16.39 8.96
C ASN A 429 -6.41 15.46 9.39
N ARG A 430 -7.58 16.01 9.73
CA ARG A 430 -8.81 15.27 10.12
C ARG A 430 -8.54 14.26 11.25
N ALA A 431 -7.76 14.68 12.23
CA ALA A 431 -7.36 13.83 13.35
C ALA A 431 -8.52 13.61 14.32
N LEU A 432 -8.61 12.42 14.91
CA LEU A 432 -9.59 12.14 15.96
C LEU A 432 -8.97 12.35 17.33
N LEU A 433 -9.49 13.30 18.10
CA LEU A 433 -9.16 13.53 19.50
C LEU A 433 -10.41 13.33 20.35
N ASP A 434 -10.41 12.32 21.22
CA ASP A 434 -11.53 11.94 22.08
C ASP A 434 -12.87 11.78 21.34
N GLY A 435 -12.81 11.18 20.14
CA GLY A 435 -13.97 10.95 19.29
C GLY A 435 -14.42 12.17 18.49
N PHE A 436 -13.81 13.34 18.69
CA PHE A 436 -14.04 14.53 17.86
C PHE A 436 -13.01 14.62 16.74
N GLU A 437 -13.48 14.83 15.53
CA GLU A 437 -12.63 15.09 14.37
C GLU A 437 -12.15 16.54 14.37
N ILE A 438 -10.87 16.79 14.18
CA ILE A 438 -10.26 18.12 14.10
C ILE A 438 -9.58 18.25 12.73
N ASP A 439 -9.92 19.28 11.95
CA ASP A 439 -9.48 19.48 10.56
C ASP A 439 -7.96 19.51 10.45
N VAL A 440 -7.28 20.22 11.35
CA VAL A 440 -5.82 20.17 11.51
C VAL A 440 -5.43 20.11 12.98
N LEU A 441 -4.73 19.04 13.39
CA LEU A 441 -4.26 18.83 14.75
C LEU A 441 -2.74 18.87 14.82
N LEU A 442 -2.25 19.69 15.75
CA LEU A 442 -0.83 19.85 16.07
C LEU A 442 -0.62 19.38 17.52
N GLN A 443 -0.68 18.06 17.72
CA GLN A 443 -0.73 17.47 19.06
C GLN A 443 0.47 17.86 19.93
N SER A 444 1.68 17.91 19.33
CA SER A 444 2.91 18.32 20.03
C SER A 444 2.92 19.76 20.51
N TYR A 445 1.99 20.58 20.03
CA TYR A 445 1.87 22.00 20.38
C TYR A 445 0.57 22.31 21.14
N SER A 446 -0.25 21.29 21.42
CA SER A 446 -1.58 21.40 22.02
C SER A 446 -2.44 22.47 21.32
N VAL A 447 -2.48 22.43 19.99
CA VAL A 447 -3.29 23.32 19.14
C VAL A 447 -4.07 22.49 18.12
N GLY A 448 -5.33 22.82 17.92
CA GLY A 448 -6.15 22.34 16.80
C GLY A 448 -6.72 23.50 16.01
N ILE A 449 -7.00 23.31 14.73
CA ILE A 449 -7.59 24.31 13.86
C ILE A 449 -8.81 23.70 13.18
N GLU A 450 -9.93 24.41 13.23
CA GLU A 450 -11.17 24.10 12.49
C GLU A 450 -11.46 25.15 11.44
N TYR A 451 -11.89 24.70 10.26
CA TYR A 451 -12.38 25.54 9.19
C TYR A 451 -13.89 25.35 8.98
N ASN A 452 -14.67 26.38 9.27
CA ASN A 452 -16.13 26.34 9.19
C ASN A 452 -16.63 27.12 7.95
N GLY A 453 -17.18 26.41 6.95
CA GLY A 453 -17.86 27.03 5.80
C GLY A 453 -19.30 27.50 6.12
N GLU A 454 -19.67 28.73 5.77
CA GLU A 454 -20.99 29.34 6.10
C GLU A 454 -22.17 28.68 5.35
N TYR A 455 -21.95 28.17 4.13
CA TYR A 455 -23.03 27.72 3.24
C TYR A 455 -23.72 26.38 3.59
N PHE A 456 -23.21 25.59 4.54
CA PHE A 456 -23.74 24.24 4.80
C PHE A 456 -24.47 24.03 6.13
N HIS A 457 -24.58 25.01 7.02
CA HIS A 457 -25.05 24.73 8.37
C HIS A 457 -25.92 25.83 9.02
N HIS A 458 -27.19 25.90 8.62
CA HIS A 458 -28.21 26.62 9.40
C HIS A 458 -28.49 26.01 10.80
N ASN A 459 -27.94 24.83 11.15
CA ASN A 459 -28.25 24.09 12.38
C ASN A 459 -27.07 23.70 13.31
N LYS A 460 -25.85 24.22 13.15
CA LYS A 460 -24.66 23.74 13.92
C LYS A 460 -24.28 24.47 15.22
N LYS A 461 -24.98 25.53 15.65
CA LYS A 461 -24.57 26.31 16.84
C LYS A 461 -24.39 25.47 18.13
N LYS A 462 -25.18 24.42 18.32
CA LYS A 462 -25.08 23.50 19.48
C LYS A 462 -23.89 22.54 19.40
N ALA A 463 -23.54 22.07 18.20
CA ALA A 463 -22.44 21.13 17.98
C ALA A 463 -21.07 21.80 18.15
N ASP A 464 -20.93 23.03 17.67
CA ASP A 464 -19.69 23.82 17.79
C ASP A 464 -19.39 24.17 19.26
N ALA A 465 -20.41 24.51 20.05
CA ALA A 465 -20.28 24.80 21.47
C ALA A 465 -19.88 23.55 22.29
N HIS A 466 -20.43 22.39 21.94
CA HIS A 466 -20.07 21.12 22.58
C HIS A 466 -18.62 20.73 22.29
N LYS A 467 -18.18 20.88 21.04
CA LYS A 467 -16.79 20.60 20.61
C LYS A 467 -15.79 21.53 21.29
N LEU A 468 -16.11 22.82 21.40
CA LEU A 468 -15.30 23.79 22.14
C LEU A 468 -15.11 23.39 23.61
N ARG A 469 -16.19 23.02 24.31
CA ARG A 469 -16.11 22.54 25.70
C ARG A 469 -15.34 21.22 25.82
N ALA A 470 -15.56 20.28 24.91
CA ALA A 470 -14.89 18.97 24.96
C ALA A 470 -13.37 19.05 24.76
N MET A 471 -12.90 20.08 24.06
CA MET A 471 -11.48 20.33 23.79
C MET A 471 -10.83 21.27 24.82
N GLU A 472 -11.62 21.89 25.70
CA GLU A 472 -11.14 22.79 26.74
C GLU A 472 -10.16 22.06 27.68
N GLY A 473 -9.02 22.69 27.99
CA GLY A 473 -7.95 22.10 28.79
C GLY A 473 -7.08 21.05 28.07
N LYS A 474 -7.47 20.56 26.88
CA LYS A 474 -6.71 19.57 26.10
C LYS A 474 -5.88 20.22 25.00
N ILE A 475 -6.53 21.06 24.21
CA ILE A 475 -5.90 21.80 23.10
C ILE A 475 -6.49 23.21 23.00
N ASP A 476 -5.72 24.14 22.44
CA ASP A 476 -6.27 25.41 21.99
C ASP A 476 -6.88 25.23 20.61
N LEU A 477 -8.21 25.31 20.52
CA LEU A 477 -8.93 25.23 19.26
C LEU A 477 -9.02 26.63 18.61
N LEU A 478 -8.34 26.80 17.47
CA LEU A 478 -8.43 27.98 16.62
C LEU A 478 -9.52 27.74 15.57
N ILE A 479 -10.41 28.71 15.36
CA ILE A 479 -11.52 28.57 14.42
C ILE A 479 -11.37 29.60 13.30
N ILE A 480 -11.32 29.13 12.06
CA ILE A 480 -11.40 29.96 10.86
C ILE A 480 -12.83 29.85 10.33
N LYS A 481 -13.56 30.96 10.33
CA LYS A 481 -14.92 31.02 9.81
C LYS A 481 -14.92 31.67 8.44
N GLU A 482 -15.49 30.97 7.47
CA GLU A 482 -15.85 31.55 6.19
C GLU A 482 -16.99 32.55 6.41
N SER A 483 -16.90 33.77 5.86
CA SER A 483 -18.05 34.67 5.87
C SER A 483 -18.14 35.67 4.71
N ASP A 484 -19.37 35.97 4.30
CA ASP A 484 -19.71 37.02 3.34
C ASP A 484 -20.13 38.36 4.02
N LYS A 485 -20.34 38.35 5.34
CA LYS A 485 -20.85 39.51 6.09
C LYS A 485 -19.72 40.47 6.48
N LYS A 486 -19.98 41.78 6.34
CA LYS A 486 -19.06 42.87 6.71
C LYS A 486 -18.78 42.98 8.22
N ILE A 487 -19.55 42.32 9.09
CA ILE A 487 -19.50 42.54 10.54
C ILE A 487 -19.17 41.24 11.26
N PHE A 488 -17.89 41.01 11.53
CA PHE A 488 -17.40 40.06 12.54
C PHE A 488 -16.07 40.56 13.11
N HIS A 489 -15.92 40.53 14.44
CA HIS A 489 -14.67 40.89 15.12
C HIS A 489 -13.76 39.66 15.24
N ASN A 490 -12.51 39.79 14.77
CA ASN A 490 -11.47 38.81 15.08
C ASN A 490 -11.29 38.72 16.60
N SER A 491 -11.16 37.51 17.13
CA SER A 491 -10.75 37.29 18.53
C SER A 491 -9.42 36.56 18.56
N LYS A 492 -8.83 36.38 19.76
CA LYS A 492 -7.53 35.71 19.93
C LYS A 492 -7.47 34.29 19.33
N ARG A 493 -8.62 33.62 19.19
CA ARG A 493 -8.74 32.24 18.68
C ARG A 493 -9.75 32.08 17.54
N GLN A 494 -10.33 33.17 17.03
CA GLN A 494 -11.30 33.13 15.92
C GLN A 494 -10.90 34.11 14.82
N PHE A 495 -10.74 33.60 13.60
CA PHE A 495 -10.32 34.34 12.42
C PHE A 495 -11.38 34.25 11.32
N VAL A 496 -11.50 35.31 10.52
CA VAL A 496 -12.49 35.39 9.44
C VAL A 496 -11.81 35.29 8.08
N HIS A 497 -12.23 34.31 7.29
CA HIS A 497 -11.86 34.13 5.89
C HIS A 497 -12.98 34.70 4.99
N LYS A 498 -12.69 35.77 4.24
CA LYS A 498 -13.71 36.52 3.51
C LYS A 498 -13.98 35.89 2.13
N VAL A 499 -15.26 35.71 1.80
CA VAL A 499 -15.71 35.10 0.54
C VAL A 499 -16.62 36.00 -0.30
N SER A 500 -16.78 37.27 0.08
CA SER A 500 -17.67 38.25 -0.57
C SER A 500 -17.48 38.40 -2.08
N LYS A 501 -16.24 38.29 -2.58
CA LYS A 501 -15.91 38.39 -4.02
C LYS A 501 -15.89 37.04 -4.75
N GLY A 502 -16.37 35.97 -4.11
CA GLY A 502 -16.45 34.63 -4.67
C GLY A 502 -15.17 33.82 -4.52
N TYR A 503 -15.34 32.50 -4.63
CA TYR A 503 -14.28 31.49 -4.51
C TYR A 503 -13.17 31.68 -5.56
N GLY A 504 -11.92 31.70 -5.13
CA GLY A 504 -10.75 31.86 -6.01
C GLY A 504 -10.47 33.30 -6.45
N SER A 505 -11.15 34.29 -5.88
CA SER A 505 -10.82 35.71 -6.06
C SER A 505 -9.52 36.10 -5.35
N LYS A 506 -8.96 37.27 -5.66
CA LYS A 506 -7.76 37.79 -4.96
C LYS A 506 -8.02 37.99 -3.45
N GLU A 507 -9.22 38.44 -3.08
CA GLU A 507 -9.62 38.61 -1.68
C GLU A 507 -9.70 37.27 -0.94
N TYR A 508 -10.26 36.26 -1.59
CA TYR A 508 -10.35 34.90 -1.07
C TYR A 508 -8.96 34.37 -0.66
N PHE A 509 -8.01 34.38 -1.59
CA PHE A 509 -6.66 33.88 -1.30
C PHE A 509 -5.94 34.71 -0.24
N ASN A 510 -6.00 36.04 -0.33
CA ASN A 510 -5.31 36.91 0.61
C ASN A 510 -5.83 36.75 2.05
N THR A 511 -7.15 36.65 2.23
CA THR A 511 -7.73 36.56 3.59
C THR A 511 -7.55 35.18 4.21
N LEU A 512 -7.50 34.11 3.40
CA LEU A 512 -7.07 32.79 3.88
C LEU A 512 -5.60 32.79 4.30
N GLU A 513 -4.73 33.44 3.52
CA GLU A 513 -3.31 33.59 3.82
C GLU A 513 -3.09 34.32 5.16
N GLU A 514 -3.82 35.41 5.38
CA GLU A 514 -3.83 36.13 6.67
C GLU A 514 -4.30 35.24 7.83
N CYS A 515 -5.31 34.39 7.63
CA CYS A 515 -5.76 33.45 8.66
C CYS A 515 -4.67 32.42 9.01
N ILE A 516 -4.00 31.85 8.00
CA ILE A 516 -2.90 30.89 8.20
C ILE A 516 -1.74 31.57 8.94
N LYS A 517 -1.37 32.79 8.55
CA LYS A 517 -0.34 33.59 9.24
C LYS A 517 -0.70 33.84 10.71
N LYS A 518 -1.96 34.16 11.01
CA LYS A 518 -2.44 34.33 12.39
C LYS A 518 -2.37 33.02 13.20
N CYS A 519 -2.73 31.88 12.61
CA CYS A 519 -2.56 30.57 13.24
C CYS A 519 -1.10 30.28 13.58
N ILE A 520 -0.18 30.48 12.62
CA ILE A 520 1.26 30.29 12.82
C ILE A 520 1.76 31.20 13.95
N HIS A 521 1.41 32.48 13.92
CA HIS A 521 1.83 33.43 14.96
C HIS A 521 1.32 33.03 16.35
N TYR A 522 0.09 32.53 16.45
CA TYR A 522 -0.45 31.99 17.70
C TYR A 522 0.37 30.80 18.21
N ILE A 523 0.67 29.82 17.34
CA ILE A 523 1.44 28.62 17.69
C ILE A 523 2.85 28.99 18.17
N LEU A 524 3.52 29.91 17.48
CA LEU A 524 4.86 30.38 17.85
C LEU A 524 4.84 31.13 19.18
N LYS A 525 3.90 32.07 19.37
CA LYS A 525 3.78 32.84 20.61
C LYS A 525 3.51 31.95 21.82
N LYS A 526 2.76 30.86 21.65
CA LYS A 526 2.48 29.88 22.72
C LYS A 526 3.71 29.05 23.10
N ASN A 527 4.65 28.86 22.17
CA ASN A 527 5.78 27.95 22.33
C ASN A 527 7.09 28.74 22.23
N HIS A 528 7.46 29.41 23.32
CA HIS A 528 8.64 30.30 23.42
C HIS A 528 10.00 29.62 23.09
N ASN A 529 10.06 28.29 23.07
CA ASN A 529 11.26 27.51 22.72
C ASN A 529 11.43 27.31 21.20
N ILE A 530 10.54 27.84 20.36
CA ILE A 530 10.69 27.80 18.90
C ILE A 530 11.49 29.02 18.47
N THR A 531 12.79 28.86 18.26
CA THR A 531 13.67 29.88 17.68
C THR A 531 13.13 30.27 16.30
N ARG A 532 12.98 31.58 16.04
CA ARG A 532 12.52 32.20 14.80
C ARG A 532 12.73 31.30 13.57
N VAL A 533 11.65 30.69 13.10
CA VAL A 533 11.59 30.22 11.71
C VAL A 533 11.60 31.50 10.87
N GLY A 534 12.39 31.55 9.78
CA GLY A 534 12.52 32.73 8.91
C GLY A 534 11.18 33.21 8.34
N GLU A 535 11.19 34.26 7.51
CA GLU A 535 9.98 34.70 6.80
C GLU A 535 9.29 33.49 6.14
N PHE A 536 8.03 33.26 6.53
CA PHE A 536 7.27 32.12 6.04
C PHE A 536 6.77 32.42 4.63
N ASP A 537 7.28 31.68 3.66
CA ASP A 537 6.82 31.71 2.27
C ASP A 537 5.43 31.07 2.15
N ILE A 538 4.39 31.91 2.28
CA ILE A 538 3.00 31.53 2.13
C ILE A 538 2.43 32.36 0.99
N ASP A 539 2.20 31.71 -0.15
CA ASP A 539 1.53 32.30 -1.30
C ASP A 539 0.49 31.31 -1.81
N ILE A 540 -0.74 31.46 -1.31
CA ILE A 540 -1.84 30.55 -1.67
C ILE A 540 -2.15 30.64 -3.16
N LYS A 541 -1.98 31.81 -3.79
CA LYS A 541 -2.28 31.98 -5.21
C LYS A 541 -1.26 31.25 -6.08
N ARG A 542 0.01 31.24 -5.70
CA ARG A 542 1.07 30.44 -6.35
C ARG A 542 0.83 28.94 -6.12
N ASP A 543 0.56 28.56 -4.87
CA ASP A 543 0.53 27.15 -4.46
C ASP A 543 -0.84 26.48 -4.68
N GLN A 544 -1.89 27.24 -5.04
CA GLN A 544 -3.26 26.74 -5.24
C GLN A 544 -3.31 25.52 -6.13
N TYR A 545 -2.45 25.45 -7.15
CA TYR A 545 -2.45 24.38 -8.11
C TYR A 545 -1.90 23.07 -7.52
N ILE A 546 -0.81 23.17 -6.74
CA ILE A 546 -0.21 22.03 -6.05
C ILE A 546 -1.18 21.54 -4.96
N ILE A 547 -1.74 22.46 -4.19
CA ILE A 547 -2.77 22.17 -3.17
C ILE A 547 -3.97 21.48 -3.81
N GLN A 548 -4.47 22.00 -4.94
CA GLN A 548 -5.60 21.44 -5.67
C GLN A 548 -5.29 20.06 -6.28
N LYS A 549 -4.04 19.81 -6.71
CA LYS A 549 -3.57 18.51 -7.20
C LYS A 549 -3.49 17.46 -6.10
N GLU A 550 -3.18 17.86 -4.86
CA GLU A 550 -3.28 16.96 -3.69
C GLU A 550 -4.74 16.56 -3.38
N ILE A 551 -5.71 17.35 -3.85
CA ILE A 551 -7.16 17.13 -3.68
C ILE A 551 -7.78 16.36 -4.87
N SER A 552 -7.23 16.48 -6.09
CA SER A 552 -7.89 16.02 -7.32
C SER A 552 -7.65 14.53 -7.62
N HIS A 553 -8.72 13.86 -8.07
CA HIS A 553 -8.79 12.40 -8.18
C HIS A 553 -8.89 11.85 -9.60
N LYS A 554 -8.82 10.52 -9.76
CA LYS A 554 -9.38 9.83 -10.93
C LYS A 554 -10.70 9.19 -10.51
N LEU A 555 -11.81 9.67 -11.06
CA LEU A 555 -13.16 9.17 -10.83
C LEU A 555 -13.45 8.03 -11.79
N ASP A 556 -14.08 6.94 -11.32
CA ASP A 556 -14.43 5.82 -12.19
C ASP A 556 -15.48 6.21 -13.26
N ASN A 557 -16.32 7.21 -12.97
CA ASN A 557 -17.31 7.80 -13.87
C ASN A 557 -16.87 9.18 -14.42
N HIS A 558 -15.57 9.35 -14.65
CA HIS A 558 -15.04 10.61 -15.13
C HIS A 558 -15.61 11.04 -16.50
N ILE A 559 -15.43 12.31 -16.86
CA ILE A 559 -16.11 12.92 -18.03
C ILE A 559 -15.86 12.18 -19.34
N PHE A 560 -14.70 11.57 -19.55
CA PHE A 560 -14.42 10.81 -20.77
C PHE A 560 -14.94 9.38 -20.74
N GLN A 561 -15.29 8.83 -19.58
CA GLN A 561 -16.01 7.55 -19.52
C GLN A 561 -17.47 7.73 -19.89
N THR A 562 -18.09 8.79 -19.37
CA THR A 562 -19.51 9.06 -19.61
C THR A 562 -19.77 9.79 -20.91
N HIS A 563 -18.85 10.65 -21.35
CA HIS A 563 -18.96 11.46 -22.56
C HIS A 563 -17.64 11.42 -23.36
N PRO A 564 -17.29 10.28 -23.99
CA PRO A 564 -16.02 10.12 -24.73
C PRO A 564 -15.80 11.15 -25.85
N CYS A 565 -16.89 11.65 -26.45
CA CYS A 565 -16.87 12.67 -27.50
C CYS A 565 -16.23 14.00 -27.06
N LEU A 566 -16.21 14.29 -25.75
CA LEU A 566 -15.58 15.49 -25.21
C LEU A 566 -14.06 15.48 -25.33
N LYS A 567 -13.45 14.31 -25.54
CA LYS A 567 -11.99 14.16 -25.63
C LYS A 567 -11.39 14.94 -26.80
N SER A 568 -12.07 14.99 -27.95
CA SER A 568 -11.62 15.74 -29.14
C SER A 568 -11.65 17.26 -28.93
N HIS A 569 -12.51 17.73 -28.04
CA HIS A 569 -12.62 19.15 -27.69
C HIS A 569 -11.77 19.53 -26.48
N TRP A 570 -11.07 18.61 -25.83
CA TRP A 570 -10.30 18.93 -24.63
C TRP A 570 -8.93 19.52 -24.98
N ASP A 571 -8.58 20.68 -24.43
CA ASP A 571 -7.24 21.22 -24.62
C ASP A 571 -6.24 20.58 -23.63
N PHE A 572 -5.65 19.44 -24.02
CA PHE A 572 -4.72 18.71 -23.16
C PHE A 572 -3.52 19.55 -22.71
N GLU A 573 -2.95 20.36 -23.58
CA GLU A 573 -1.74 21.13 -23.26
C GLU A 573 -2.05 22.17 -22.18
N ARG A 574 -3.05 23.01 -22.43
CA ARG A 574 -3.44 24.07 -21.50
C ARG A 574 -4.05 23.49 -20.23
N ASN A 575 -4.87 22.44 -20.31
CA ASN A 575 -5.41 21.80 -19.11
C ASN A 575 -4.33 21.08 -18.30
N ASN A 576 -3.34 20.41 -18.90
CA ASN A 576 -2.25 19.78 -18.16
C ASN A 576 -1.34 20.81 -17.49
N LYS A 577 -1.05 21.93 -18.16
CA LYS A 577 -0.32 23.07 -17.58
C LYS A 577 -1.04 23.65 -16.36
N ASN A 578 -2.36 23.63 -16.36
CA ASN A 578 -3.22 24.04 -15.24
C ASN A 578 -3.68 22.86 -14.36
N GLY A 579 -3.13 21.65 -14.59
CA GLY A 579 -3.55 20.31 -14.11
C GLY A 579 -5.01 20.12 -13.80
N ILE A 580 -5.83 20.58 -14.73
CA ILE A 580 -7.20 20.17 -14.89
C ILE A 580 -7.12 18.80 -15.58
N LYS A 581 -7.22 17.73 -14.79
CA LYS A 581 -7.22 16.37 -15.33
C LYS A 581 -8.65 15.94 -15.64
N PRO A 582 -8.96 15.48 -16.85
CA PRO A 582 -10.32 15.05 -17.19
C PRO A 582 -10.79 13.89 -16.29
N GLU A 583 -9.88 13.07 -15.80
CA GLU A 583 -10.15 12.01 -14.83
C GLU A 583 -10.69 12.54 -13.49
N SER A 584 -10.48 13.82 -13.16
CA SER A 584 -10.89 14.43 -11.88
C SER A 584 -12.30 14.98 -11.83
N TYR A 585 -13.08 14.86 -12.91
CA TYR A 585 -14.38 15.50 -12.99
C TYR A 585 -15.46 14.53 -13.49
N THR A 586 -16.65 14.57 -12.87
CA THR A 586 -17.87 13.96 -13.40
C THR A 586 -18.54 14.88 -14.43
N PHE A 587 -19.44 14.33 -15.24
CA PHE A 587 -20.18 15.10 -16.25
C PHE A 587 -20.99 16.27 -15.67
N GLY A 588 -21.41 16.20 -14.40
CA GLY A 588 -22.15 17.26 -13.71
C GLY A 588 -21.28 18.37 -13.08
N SER A 589 -19.96 18.34 -13.29
CA SER A 589 -19.03 19.24 -12.62
C SER A 589 -19.26 20.73 -12.97
N ASN A 590 -19.38 21.56 -11.91
CA ASN A 590 -19.41 23.02 -11.99
C ASN A 590 -18.01 23.66 -12.16
N LYS A 591 -16.97 22.88 -12.43
CA LYS A 591 -15.61 23.40 -12.66
C LYS A 591 -15.40 23.76 -14.14
N PHE A 592 -14.52 24.73 -14.37
CA PHE A 592 -14.11 25.13 -15.72
C PHE A 592 -12.99 24.23 -16.24
N ALA A 593 -12.99 23.99 -17.55
CA ALA A 593 -11.87 23.44 -18.30
C ALA A 593 -11.62 24.26 -19.57
N TYR A 594 -10.44 24.08 -20.17
CA TYR A 594 -10.10 24.64 -21.47
C TYR A 594 -10.48 23.67 -22.59
N TRP A 595 -11.08 24.18 -23.65
CA TRP A 595 -11.62 23.41 -24.75
C TRP A 595 -11.09 23.94 -26.08
N LYS A 596 -10.77 23.04 -27.01
CA LYS A 596 -10.42 23.33 -28.39
C LYS A 596 -11.69 23.44 -29.24
N CYS A 597 -11.84 24.58 -29.90
CA CYS A 597 -12.85 24.83 -30.91
C CYS A 597 -12.41 24.23 -32.25
N GLU A 598 -13.36 23.91 -33.12
CA GLU A 598 -13.09 23.51 -34.50
C GLU A 598 -12.39 24.61 -35.31
N CYS A 599 -12.56 25.88 -34.93
CA CYS A 599 -11.84 26.99 -35.57
C CYS A 599 -10.38 27.13 -35.09
N GLY A 600 -9.85 26.19 -34.31
CA GLY A 600 -8.50 26.21 -33.75
C GLY A 600 -8.37 26.96 -32.42
N GLU A 601 -9.33 27.83 -32.07
CA GLU A 601 -9.26 28.63 -30.85
C GLU A 601 -9.53 27.84 -29.57
N THR A 602 -8.86 28.23 -28.50
CA THR A 602 -9.08 27.64 -27.17
C THR A 602 -9.96 28.54 -26.32
N TYR A 603 -11.01 27.98 -25.71
CA TYR A 603 -11.95 28.72 -24.88
C TYR A 603 -12.21 28.03 -23.54
N LYS A 604 -12.60 28.80 -22.52
CA LYS A 604 -12.87 28.30 -21.16
C LYS A 604 -14.36 28.13 -20.94
N ARG A 605 -14.81 26.95 -20.50
CA ARG A 605 -16.24 26.67 -20.24
C ARG A 605 -16.44 25.62 -19.15
N TYR A 606 -17.58 25.65 -18.48
CA TYR A 606 -17.96 24.65 -17.48
C TYR A 606 -18.07 23.25 -18.09
N ILE A 607 -17.57 22.26 -17.36
CA ILE A 607 -17.62 20.84 -17.75
C ILE A 607 -19.06 20.35 -17.91
N LYS A 608 -19.96 20.71 -16.99
CA LYS A 608 -21.38 20.38 -17.11
C LYS A 608 -22.04 20.92 -18.38
N THR A 609 -21.68 22.12 -18.81
CA THR A 609 -22.27 22.74 -20.01
C THR A 609 -21.87 21.96 -21.26
N MET A 610 -20.63 21.48 -21.32
CA MET A 610 -20.16 20.68 -22.43
C MET A 610 -20.80 19.29 -22.44
N SER A 611 -20.99 18.69 -21.26
CA SER A 611 -21.54 17.33 -21.13
C SER A 611 -23.05 17.24 -21.41
N TYR A 612 -23.83 18.24 -20.97
CA TYR A 612 -25.29 18.25 -21.19
C TYR A 612 -25.73 18.74 -22.59
N SER A 613 -24.79 19.18 -23.43
CA SER A 613 -25.12 19.74 -24.75
C SER A 613 -25.23 18.64 -25.80
N ASN A 614 -26.39 18.49 -26.44
CA ASN A 614 -26.58 17.56 -27.57
C ASN A 614 -25.71 17.90 -28.79
N LYS A 615 -25.27 19.15 -28.91
CA LYS A 615 -24.31 19.60 -29.91
C LYS A 615 -23.32 20.55 -29.26
N ILE A 616 -22.04 20.23 -29.36
CA ILE A 616 -20.96 21.07 -28.85
C ILE A 616 -20.78 22.23 -29.82
N ILE A 617 -21.27 23.40 -29.43
CA ILE A 617 -21.04 24.63 -30.17
C ILE A 617 -19.79 25.27 -29.58
N GLY A 618 -18.76 25.50 -30.40
CA GLY A 618 -17.39 25.84 -30.00
C GLY A 618 -17.21 27.15 -29.22
N CYS A 619 -16.16 27.91 -29.54
CA CYS A 619 -15.89 29.20 -28.92
C CYS A 619 -17.06 30.18 -29.13
N ASP A 620 -17.08 31.29 -28.40
CA ASP A 620 -18.21 32.22 -28.43
C ASP A 620 -18.44 32.82 -29.83
N ASP A 621 -17.41 32.97 -30.65
CA ASP A 621 -17.56 33.46 -32.03
C ASP A 621 -18.10 32.40 -33.00
N CYS A 622 -17.63 31.15 -32.90
CA CYS A 622 -18.25 30.03 -33.62
C CYS A 622 -19.70 29.82 -33.18
N ARG A 623 -20.00 30.06 -31.91
CA ARG A 623 -21.36 30.02 -31.37
C ARG A 623 -22.23 31.11 -31.97
N LYS A 624 -21.75 32.37 -32.00
CA LYS A 624 -22.44 33.47 -32.69
C LYS A 624 -22.68 33.14 -34.17
N LYS A 625 -21.67 32.66 -34.89
CA LYS A 625 -21.78 32.27 -36.31
C LYS A 625 -22.74 31.11 -36.54
N TYR A 626 -22.72 30.08 -35.70
CA TYR A 626 -23.65 28.94 -35.76
C TYR A 626 -25.10 29.40 -35.57
N PHE A 627 -25.36 30.24 -34.56
CA PHE A 627 -26.70 30.78 -34.34
C PHE A 627 -27.11 31.78 -35.43
N ALA A 628 -26.19 32.56 -36.00
CA ALA A 628 -26.46 33.42 -37.16
C ALA A 628 -26.85 32.61 -38.42
N LYS A 629 -26.14 31.51 -38.72
CA LYS A 629 -26.49 30.58 -39.82
C LYS A 629 -27.83 29.89 -39.58
N LYS A 630 -28.12 29.51 -38.33
CA LYS A 630 -29.40 28.87 -37.97
C LYS A 630 -30.56 29.86 -38.00
N ILE A 631 -30.32 31.15 -37.73
CA ILE A 631 -31.31 32.22 -37.96
C ILE A 631 -31.59 32.33 -39.47
N GLY A 632 -30.57 32.30 -40.33
CA GLY A 632 -30.75 32.26 -41.80
C GLY A 632 -31.51 31.03 -42.32
N SER A 633 -31.27 29.83 -41.79
CA SER A 633 -32.02 28.61 -42.20
C SER A 633 -33.41 28.50 -41.56
N TYR A 634 -33.63 29.16 -40.42
CA TYR A 634 -34.94 29.24 -39.77
C TYR A 634 -35.80 30.33 -40.45
N GLN A 635 -35.18 31.35 -41.05
CA GLN A 635 -35.86 32.36 -41.88
C GLN A 635 -36.36 31.79 -43.21
N SER A 636 -35.66 30.83 -43.84
CA SER A 636 -36.20 30.14 -45.03
C SER A 636 -37.34 29.17 -44.71
N THR A 637 -37.56 28.84 -43.44
CA THR A 637 -38.66 27.95 -42.99
C THR A 637 -39.79 28.73 -42.28
N ILE A 638 -39.61 30.03 -42.03
CA ILE A 638 -40.64 30.94 -41.47
C ILE A 638 -41.45 31.64 -42.56
N SER A 639 -41.08 31.52 -43.85
CA SER A 639 -41.89 32.10 -44.93
C SER A 639 -43.20 31.34 -45.21
N THR A 640 -43.53 30.28 -44.47
CA THR A 640 -44.74 29.46 -44.74
C THR A 640 -45.58 29.07 -43.52
N VAL A 641 -45.43 29.68 -42.35
CA VAL A 641 -46.39 29.47 -41.25
C VAL A 641 -46.76 30.77 -40.54
N GLU A 642 -47.74 31.47 -41.10
CA GLU A 642 -48.62 32.32 -40.30
C GLU A 642 -49.27 31.44 -39.23
N LYS A 643 -48.81 31.57 -37.99
CA LYS A 643 -49.50 30.92 -36.86
C LYS A 643 -50.86 31.60 -36.71
N LYS A 644 -51.94 30.84 -36.91
CA LYS A 644 -53.34 31.27 -36.76
C LYS A 644 -53.71 31.95 -35.42
N ASP A 645 -52.83 31.89 -34.40
CA ASP A 645 -53.01 32.50 -33.08
C ASP A 645 -51.75 33.29 -32.64
N ASN A 646 -51.42 34.39 -33.30
CA ASN A 646 -50.24 35.20 -32.95
C ASN A 646 -50.58 36.39 -32.03
N ILE A 647 -49.57 36.96 -31.34
CA ILE A 647 -49.79 38.05 -30.36
C ILE A 647 -50.38 39.29 -30.99
N THR A 648 -50.17 39.55 -32.28
CA THR A 648 -50.73 40.75 -32.91
C THR A 648 -52.21 40.62 -33.21
N GLN A 649 -52.75 39.40 -33.24
CA GLN A 649 -54.20 39.16 -33.30
C GLN A 649 -54.87 39.32 -31.94
N THR A 650 -54.20 38.90 -30.85
CA THR A 650 -54.77 39.00 -29.49
C THR A 650 -54.50 40.33 -28.81
N HIS A 651 -53.39 40.99 -29.14
CA HIS A 651 -52.93 42.26 -28.56
C HIS A 651 -52.30 43.14 -29.66
N PRO A 652 -53.10 43.70 -30.59
CA PRO A 652 -52.62 44.49 -31.74
C PRO A 652 -51.70 45.65 -31.35
N GLN A 653 -51.91 46.25 -30.18
CA GLN A 653 -51.13 47.34 -29.59
C GLN A 653 -49.63 47.04 -29.50
N ILE A 654 -49.24 45.75 -29.45
CA ILE A 654 -47.82 45.36 -29.46
C ILE A 654 -47.11 45.83 -30.73
N LYS A 655 -47.80 45.93 -31.88
CA LYS A 655 -47.16 46.38 -33.12
C LYS A 655 -46.57 47.79 -32.99
N TYR A 656 -47.20 48.65 -32.19
CA TYR A 656 -46.77 50.03 -31.97
C TYR A 656 -45.74 50.16 -30.85
N MET A 657 -45.75 49.21 -29.91
CA MET A 657 -44.77 49.12 -28.83
C MET A 657 -43.49 48.40 -29.28
N TRP A 658 -43.48 47.74 -30.43
CA TRP A 658 -42.30 46.99 -30.88
C TRP A 658 -41.19 47.90 -31.37
N ASP A 659 -39.96 47.70 -30.90
CA ASP A 659 -38.80 48.42 -31.41
C ASP A 659 -38.18 47.65 -32.60
N TYR A 660 -38.61 47.98 -33.83
CA TYR A 660 -38.21 47.24 -35.04
C TYR A 660 -36.73 47.41 -35.38
N GLU A 661 -36.12 48.54 -35.03
CA GLU A 661 -34.69 48.76 -35.28
C GLU A 661 -33.84 47.87 -34.36
N LEU A 662 -34.14 47.86 -33.06
CA LEU A 662 -33.35 47.10 -32.08
C LEU A 662 -33.66 45.61 -32.07
N ASN A 663 -34.86 45.19 -32.51
CA ASN A 663 -35.19 43.78 -32.67
C ASN A 663 -34.82 43.20 -34.05
N GLY A 664 -34.43 44.05 -35.00
CA GLY A 664 -34.09 43.65 -36.37
C GLY A 664 -35.24 42.89 -37.04
N GLU A 665 -34.93 41.73 -37.63
CA GLU A 665 -35.90 40.94 -38.40
C GLU A 665 -36.92 40.16 -37.54
N ILE A 666 -36.83 40.27 -36.21
CA ILE A 666 -37.78 39.63 -35.30
C ILE A 666 -39.08 40.46 -35.27
N LYS A 667 -40.16 39.90 -35.82
CA LYS A 667 -41.49 40.53 -35.85
C LYS A 667 -42.41 40.02 -34.73
N PRO A 668 -43.32 40.85 -34.20
CA PRO A 668 -44.25 40.44 -33.15
C PRO A 668 -45.14 39.27 -33.56
N GLU A 669 -45.51 39.16 -34.84
CA GLU A 669 -46.34 38.09 -35.42
C GLU A 669 -45.77 36.67 -35.22
N TYR A 670 -44.50 36.55 -34.84
CA TYR A 670 -43.84 35.25 -34.62
C TYR A 670 -44.15 34.62 -33.25
N PHE A 671 -44.77 35.38 -32.34
CA PHE A 671 -44.91 35.00 -30.94
C PHE A 671 -46.38 34.79 -30.51
N ARG A 672 -46.56 34.07 -29.40
CA ARG A 672 -47.85 33.87 -28.68
C ARG A 672 -47.83 34.60 -27.34
N ARG A 673 -49.01 34.87 -26.75
CA ARG A 673 -49.16 35.71 -25.54
C ARG A 673 -48.32 35.27 -24.33
N GLY A 674 -48.13 33.96 -24.15
CA GLY A 674 -47.34 33.39 -23.06
C GLY A 674 -45.82 33.38 -23.29
N SER A 675 -45.32 33.99 -24.36
CA SER A 675 -43.90 33.90 -24.73
C SER A 675 -42.99 34.49 -23.65
N ALA A 676 -42.01 33.70 -23.20
CA ALA A 676 -40.95 34.15 -22.30
C ALA A 676 -39.76 34.81 -23.01
N LYS A 677 -39.86 35.03 -24.33
CA LYS A 677 -38.82 35.67 -25.13
C LYS A 677 -38.66 37.14 -24.75
N GLU A 678 -37.42 37.59 -24.66
CA GLU A 678 -37.05 38.99 -24.38
C GLU A 678 -36.83 39.74 -25.70
N VAL A 679 -37.44 40.91 -25.81
CA VAL A 679 -37.44 41.80 -26.97
C VAL A 679 -37.41 43.25 -26.51
N TYR A 680 -36.96 44.14 -27.38
CA TYR A 680 -37.01 45.58 -27.15
C TYR A 680 -38.42 46.12 -27.43
N MET A 681 -39.01 46.82 -26.47
CA MET A 681 -40.31 47.48 -26.65
C MET A 681 -40.27 48.92 -26.16
N LYS A 682 -40.91 49.82 -26.91
CA LYS A 682 -41.18 51.20 -26.53
C LYS A 682 -42.37 51.22 -25.57
N ILE A 683 -42.09 51.47 -24.29
CA ILE A 683 -43.08 51.59 -23.22
C ILE A 683 -42.94 52.98 -22.61
N ASN A 684 -43.97 53.81 -22.74
CA ASN A 684 -43.99 55.20 -22.27
C ASN A 684 -42.84 56.05 -22.83
N GLY A 685 -42.54 55.91 -24.12
CA GLY A 685 -41.49 56.68 -24.80
C GLY A 685 -40.06 56.17 -24.58
N GLU A 686 -39.86 55.20 -23.70
CA GLU A 686 -38.56 54.57 -23.46
C GLU A 686 -38.49 53.16 -24.04
N THR A 687 -37.40 52.84 -24.73
CA THR A 687 -37.14 51.46 -25.16
C THR A 687 -36.65 50.61 -23.99
N LYS A 688 -37.35 49.50 -23.70
CA LYS A 688 -37.05 48.57 -22.62
C LYS A 688 -36.84 47.16 -23.17
N TYR A 689 -35.83 46.46 -22.66
CA TYR A 689 -35.61 45.05 -22.96
C TYR A 689 -36.42 44.19 -21.99
N ILE A 690 -37.52 43.60 -22.47
CA ILE A 690 -38.54 42.97 -21.63
C ILE A 690 -39.06 41.66 -22.23
N LYS A 691 -39.51 40.74 -21.37
CA LYS A 691 -40.21 39.52 -21.79
C LYS A 691 -41.59 39.85 -22.36
N ILE A 692 -41.96 39.24 -23.49
CA ILE A 692 -43.24 39.47 -24.18
C ILE A 692 -44.45 39.31 -23.25
N HIS A 693 -44.53 38.24 -22.45
CA HIS A 693 -45.66 38.07 -21.51
C HIS A 693 -45.71 39.12 -20.39
N ASN A 694 -44.57 39.74 -20.04
CA ASN A 694 -44.55 40.84 -19.07
C ASN A 694 -45.03 42.14 -19.70
N ALA A 695 -44.67 42.40 -20.97
CA ALA A 695 -45.22 43.53 -21.72
C ALA A 695 -46.74 43.43 -21.91
N ILE A 696 -47.26 42.22 -22.18
CA ILE A 696 -48.71 41.97 -22.24
C ILE A 696 -49.40 42.27 -20.91
N LYS A 697 -48.82 41.85 -19.78
CA LYS A 697 -49.35 42.20 -18.46
C LYS A 697 -49.38 43.71 -18.20
N ILE A 698 -48.41 44.48 -18.74
CA ILE A 698 -48.39 45.94 -18.64
C ILE A 698 -49.55 46.52 -19.45
N ILE A 699 -49.75 46.03 -20.67
CA ILE A 699 -50.84 46.42 -21.55
C ILE A 699 -52.21 46.13 -20.89
N GLU A 700 -52.44 44.90 -20.43
CA GLU A 700 -53.68 44.49 -19.76
C GLU A 700 -53.93 45.31 -18.47
N LYS A 701 -52.88 45.64 -17.71
CA LYS A 701 -52.99 46.53 -16.53
C LYS A 701 -53.28 47.98 -16.87
N SER A 702 -52.88 48.44 -18.05
CA SER A 702 -53.11 49.82 -18.52
C SER A 702 -54.54 49.99 -19.06
N SER A 703 -55.09 48.94 -19.68
CA SER A 703 -56.48 48.90 -20.15
C SER A 703 -57.50 48.93 -19.00
N ASN A 704 -57.17 48.37 -17.83
CA ASN A 704 -58.03 48.40 -16.62
C ASN A 704 -58.07 49.76 -15.89
N LYS A 705 -57.35 50.78 -16.36
CA LYS A 705 -57.45 52.17 -15.84
C LYS A 705 -58.38 53.06 -16.68
N LEU A 706 -58.99 52.51 -17.72
CA LEU A 706 -59.92 53.17 -18.65
C LEU A 706 -61.32 52.52 -18.65
N ILE A 707 -61.63 51.70 -17.63
CA ILE A 707 -62.96 51.13 -17.36
C ILE A 707 -63.50 51.72 -16.07
#